data_AF-A0A7Y0F3N7-F1
#
_entry.id   AF-A0A7Y0F3N7-F1
#
_cell.length_a   1.000
_cell.length_b   1.000
_cell.length_c   1.000
_cell.angle_alpha   90.00
_cell.angle_beta   90.00
_cell.angle_gamma   90.00
#
_symmetry.space_group_name_H-M   'P 1'
#
loop_
_entity.id
_entity.type
_entity.pdbx_description
1 polymer ?
#
loop_
_entity_poly.entity_id
_entity_poly.type
_entity_poly.pdbx_seq_one_letter_code
_entity_poly.pdbx_strand_id
1 'polypeptide(L)'
;MTGNNKVWRASLAGLASVAMLATMGVSALTANAADSTPSDTPNGKFDLIVVDKAGNKTTTDDALTAGFALSDSLNIADKTFAPADGAVASDGSVFVGWVDANGNAVDFSAPVTGDVTLTPKYVAADNAVEVTFSNAGEYSFFPIAGTANADAYKFYAPLNSALTAAQLPTDAADGTLAKDYTVKVGDESAKTVTDLTTVSWENPQDTTVTVAAKDYYQSVVTLTFTGDADSQVPGAKTDGTADTDYKVDVAKDETVKLPSLVTLQAGDEYTAESAWTDPANADKTVAFGADYKASEDATFAPASPTTYKLVKFDSTGGTKVAGAYYKSGEFIQAPTAPTKDKSVFAGWETAVGSNVEYKFGQEGTKVTDAFVGGTVVAYAKWDTDKTKTVKVTFKDTDYSGAQASTEVKVNNGESLTADQIPDWTRTGYLLSGWTADNGSEYTESELTDGSKTVAILNNGYDVILTAVWTPVTTDLAKAALEYVTLNDEADFTAASWARYEPVYKAAKKAYETAAAQTVGDLSAEKSAEIVNQLNEGWKQLQFKAQSTNGNPQKADFVHRLYNPVSGEHFYSATQAEIDGLTSTQHTNGNWNDEGALFYEPANAENYVDFTAAVEAAYGTTIDDDKKADIEDGLASFAIAKEVTRAFNLVTGDHVWSTDAAEIKALKADASWSIEGSAFTVPAYNGLRNVVRLYNGELNRHLLSVSDSEQAILQQSGWTVEGVAYKAF
;
A
#
# COMPACT_ATOMS: atom_id res chain seq x y z
N MET A 1 8.50 -24.17 22.44
CA MET A 1 7.06 -24.20 22.81
C MET A 1 6.60 -22.77 22.98
N THR A 2 5.48 -22.44 22.33
CA THR A 2 4.52 -21.35 22.62
C THR A 2 5.11 -19.94 22.81
N GLY A 3 5.03 -18.99 21.86
CA GLY A 3 3.96 -18.68 20.92
C GLY A 3 3.15 -17.50 21.44
N ASN A 4 3.33 -16.30 20.86
CA ASN A 4 2.32 -15.24 20.92
C ASN A 4 2.53 -14.21 19.78
N ASN A 5 1.89 -14.46 18.63
CA ASN A 5 1.69 -13.43 17.61
C ASN A 5 0.32 -12.78 17.86
N LYS A 6 0.34 -11.54 18.34
CA LYS A 6 -0.80 -10.62 18.25
C LYS A 6 -1.03 -10.28 16.78
N VAL A 7 -1.84 -11.09 16.11
CA VAL A 7 -2.51 -10.69 14.87
C VAL A 7 -3.82 -10.06 15.30
N TRP A 8 -4.03 -8.81 14.87
CA TRP A 8 -5.34 -8.20 14.79
C TRP A 8 -6.29 -9.19 14.08
N ARG A 9 -7.17 -9.82 14.85
CA ARG A 9 -8.30 -10.55 14.29
C ARG A 9 -9.36 -9.50 14.01
N ALA A 10 -9.65 -9.26 12.74
CA ALA A 10 -10.97 -8.77 12.34
C ALA A 10 -12.02 -9.61 13.10
N SER A 11 -13.07 -8.96 13.61
CA SER A 11 -14.10 -9.67 14.37
C SER A 11 -14.71 -10.76 13.50
N LEU A 12 -14.46 -11.99 13.94
CA LEU A 12 -14.99 -13.24 13.44
C LEU A 12 -16.51 -13.09 13.28
N ALA A 13 -16.99 -13.01 12.04
CA ALA A 13 -18.40 -13.15 11.70
C ALA A 13 -18.84 -14.55 12.15
N GLY A 14 -19.52 -14.59 13.29
CA GLY A 14 -20.08 -15.80 13.87
C GLY A 14 -21.17 -15.38 14.84
N LEU A 15 -22.40 -15.81 14.53
CA LEU A 15 -23.66 -15.59 15.23
C LEU A 15 -24.49 -14.38 14.76
N ALA A 16 -25.29 -14.55 13.70
CA ALA A 16 -26.64 -13.99 13.64
C ALA A 16 -27.48 -14.71 12.57
N SER A 17 -28.55 -15.34 13.07
CA SER A 17 -29.71 -15.96 12.43
C SER A 17 -30.40 -15.09 11.39
N VAL A 18 -31.35 -15.65 10.64
CA VAL A 18 -32.28 -15.09 9.61
C VAL A 18 -32.68 -13.60 9.69
N ALA A 19 -32.54 -12.92 10.83
CA ALA A 19 -32.36 -11.47 10.88
C ALA A 19 -31.27 -10.97 9.91
N MET A 20 -30.20 -11.74 9.65
CA MET A 20 -29.23 -11.52 8.58
C MET A 20 -29.78 -11.76 7.17
N LEU A 21 -30.92 -12.41 6.92
CA LEU A 21 -31.47 -12.49 5.55
C LEU A 21 -32.13 -11.17 5.13
N ALA A 22 -32.90 -10.52 6.03
CA ALA A 22 -33.39 -9.16 5.82
C ALA A 22 -32.25 -8.14 5.95
N THR A 23 -31.38 -8.29 6.96
CA THR A 23 -30.25 -7.39 7.18
C THR A 23 -29.15 -7.58 6.14
N MET A 24 -28.89 -8.75 5.54
CA MET A 24 -27.99 -8.93 4.38
C MET A 24 -28.69 -8.68 3.04
N GLY A 25 -29.99 -8.88 2.89
CA GLY A 25 -30.71 -8.34 1.72
C GLY A 25 -30.52 -6.83 1.65
N VAL A 26 -30.62 -6.15 2.79
CA VAL A 26 -30.43 -4.70 2.90
C VAL A 26 -28.94 -4.30 2.97
N SER A 27 -28.06 -5.07 3.64
CA SER A 27 -26.63 -4.73 3.80
C SER A 27 -25.67 -5.30 2.74
N ALA A 28 -25.95 -6.44 2.10
CA ALA A 28 -25.17 -6.93 0.95
C ALA A 28 -25.34 -6.00 -0.27
N LEU A 29 -26.49 -5.34 -0.40
CA LEU A 29 -26.73 -4.26 -1.36
C LEU A 29 -26.01 -2.95 -1.01
N THR A 30 -25.39 -2.84 0.18
CA THR A 30 -24.64 -1.64 0.62
C THR A 30 -23.14 -1.87 0.76
N ALA A 31 -22.64 -3.08 0.48
CA ALA A 31 -21.23 -3.43 0.65
C ALA A 31 -20.29 -2.74 -0.36
N ASN A 32 -20.82 -1.97 -1.30
CA ASN A 32 -20.02 -1.10 -2.15
C ASN A 32 -20.30 0.37 -1.86
N ALA A 33 -19.35 1.01 -1.17
CA ALA A 33 -18.97 2.39 -1.45
C ALA A 33 -18.12 2.47 -2.74
N ALA A 34 -18.32 1.54 -3.69
CA ALA A 34 -17.89 1.80 -5.04
C ALA A 34 -18.83 2.88 -5.54
N ASP A 35 -18.28 4.05 -5.85
CA ASP A 35 -18.95 4.98 -6.76
C ASP A 35 -19.62 4.16 -7.86
N SER A 36 -20.86 4.50 -8.18
CA SER A 36 -21.68 3.90 -9.24
C SER A 36 -21.08 4.10 -10.64
N THR A 37 -19.76 4.17 -10.76
CA THR A 37 -18.98 4.44 -11.96
C THR A 37 -19.26 3.36 -13.00
N PRO A 38 -19.99 3.70 -14.08
CA PRO A 38 -20.06 2.86 -15.25
C PRO A 38 -18.67 2.61 -15.81
N SER A 39 -18.35 1.34 -16.06
CA SER A 39 -17.25 0.92 -16.93
C SER A 39 -17.40 1.55 -18.32
N ASP A 40 -16.28 1.83 -19.01
CA ASP A 40 -16.15 2.45 -20.35
C ASP A 40 -16.98 1.80 -21.49
N THR A 41 -17.67 0.68 -21.25
CA THR A 41 -18.70 0.18 -22.16
C THR A 41 -19.89 1.14 -22.13
N PRO A 42 -20.39 1.65 -23.28
CA PRO A 42 -21.43 2.68 -23.36
C PRO A 42 -22.79 2.41 -22.68
N ASN A 43 -22.92 1.41 -21.80
CA ASN A 43 -24.11 1.14 -20.98
C ASN A 43 -23.80 0.48 -19.61
N GLY A 44 -22.54 0.41 -19.16
CA GLY A 44 -22.20 -0.34 -17.93
C GLY A 44 -22.76 -1.77 -17.98
N LYS A 45 -22.65 -2.46 -19.11
CA LYS A 45 -23.14 -3.83 -19.27
C LYS A 45 -21.98 -4.80 -19.32
N PHE A 46 -22.23 -6.00 -18.83
CA PHE A 46 -21.26 -7.08 -18.77
C PHE A 46 -21.80 -8.34 -19.41
N ASP A 47 -20.87 -9.17 -19.85
CA ASP A 47 -21.20 -10.42 -20.51
C ASP A 47 -21.55 -11.49 -19.48
N LEU A 48 -22.54 -12.30 -19.84
CA LEU A 48 -22.86 -13.51 -19.11
C LEU A 48 -22.26 -14.70 -19.85
N ILE A 49 -21.39 -15.43 -19.17
CA ILE A 49 -20.75 -16.63 -19.71
C ILE A 49 -21.33 -17.84 -18.98
N VAL A 50 -22.15 -18.64 -19.66
CA VAL A 50 -22.65 -19.90 -19.13
C VAL A 50 -21.80 -21.04 -19.66
N VAL A 51 -21.24 -21.84 -18.75
CA VAL A 51 -20.45 -23.03 -19.09
C VAL A 51 -21.37 -24.24 -19.01
N ASP A 52 -21.36 -25.15 -19.99
CA ASP A 52 -22.06 -26.43 -19.88
C ASP A 52 -21.22 -27.47 -19.11
N LYS A 53 -21.78 -28.65 -18.84
CA LYS A 53 -21.04 -29.72 -18.14
C LYS A 53 -19.80 -30.22 -18.90
N ALA A 54 -19.81 -30.12 -20.23
CA ALA A 54 -18.67 -30.50 -21.07
C ALA A 54 -17.57 -29.42 -21.13
N GLY A 55 -17.80 -28.25 -20.50
CA GLY A 55 -16.87 -27.12 -20.48
C GLY A 55 -17.04 -26.15 -21.65
N ASN A 56 -18.06 -26.32 -22.50
CA ASN A 56 -18.33 -25.38 -23.58
C ASN A 56 -18.92 -24.10 -23.02
N LYS A 57 -18.48 -22.96 -23.53
CA LYS A 57 -18.92 -21.63 -23.08
C LYS A 57 -19.93 -21.04 -24.06
N THR A 58 -21.05 -20.58 -23.54
CA THR A 58 -22.02 -19.73 -24.25
C THR A 58 -21.97 -18.35 -23.65
N THR A 59 -21.51 -17.37 -24.42
CA THR A 59 -21.53 -15.96 -24.01
C THR A 59 -22.82 -15.32 -24.50
N THR A 60 -23.52 -14.62 -23.60
CA THR A 60 -24.49 -13.61 -24.02
C THR A 60 -23.89 -12.24 -23.75
N ASP A 61 -23.62 -11.53 -24.84
CA ASP A 61 -23.04 -10.20 -24.81
C ASP A 61 -24.03 -9.19 -24.18
N ASP A 62 -23.51 -8.26 -23.38
CA ASP A 62 -24.27 -7.16 -22.75
C ASP A 62 -25.53 -7.62 -21.98
N ALA A 63 -25.45 -8.81 -21.36
CA ALA A 63 -26.60 -9.44 -20.71
C ALA A 63 -26.85 -8.97 -19.27
N LEU A 64 -25.83 -8.42 -18.61
CA LEU A 64 -25.86 -8.05 -17.21
C LEU A 64 -25.68 -6.55 -17.06
N THR A 65 -26.42 -5.93 -16.14
CA THR A 65 -26.30 -4.50 -15.87
C THR A 65 -25.39 -4.29 -14.66
N ALA A 66 -24.35 -3.48 -14.79
CA ALA A 66 -23.43 -3.14 -13.71
C ALA A 66 -24.18 -2.54 -12.52
N GLY A 67 -23.75 -2.89 -11.31
CA GLY A 67 -24.32 -2.39 -10.06
C GLY A 67 -25.63 -3.05 -9.63
N PHE A 68 -26.39 -3.65 -10.56
CA PHE A 68 -27.57 -4.44 -10.22
C PHE A 68 -27.15 -5.70 -9.47
N ALA A 69 -28.00 -6.19 -8.56
CA ALA A 69 -27.80 -7.54 -8.04
C ALA A 69 -27.82 -8.52 -9.24
N LEU A 70 -26.95 -9.54 -9.20
CA LEU A 70 -26.87 -10.52 -10.28
C LEU A 70 -28.24 -11.12 -10.58
N SER A 71 -29.01 -11.46 -9.55
CA SER A 71 -30.38 -11.97 -9.69
C SER A 71 -31.32 -11.02 -10.44
N ASP A 72 -31.29 -9.72 -10.16
CA ASP A 72 -32.13 -8.75 -10.89
C ASP A 72 -31.71 -8.63 -12.35
N SER A 73 -30.40 -8.56 -12.62
CA SER A 73 -29.87 -8.52 -14.00
C SER A 73 -30.29 -9.75 -14.80
N LEU A 74 -30.29 -10.93 -14.16
CA LEU A 74 -30.71 -12.19 -14.79
C LEU A 74 -32.22 -12.24 -15.02
N ASN A 75 -33.02 -11.66 -14.11
CA ASN A 75 -34.48 -11.61 -14.22
C ASN A 75 -34.94 -10.63 -15.32
N ILE A 76 -34.29 -9.47 -15.44
CA ILE A 76 -34.53 -8.47 -16.51
C ILE A 76 -34.30 -9.06 -17.90
N ALA A 77 -33.42 -10.05 -18.02
CA ALA A 77 -33.14 -10.71 -19.30
C ALA A 77 -34.25 -11.70 -19.74
N ASP A 78 -35.33 -11.91 -18.94
CA ASP A 78 -36.39 -12.92 -19.16
C ASP A 78 -35.82 -14.35 -19.38
N LYS A 79 -34.67 -14.66 -18.78
CA LYS A 79 -33.97 -15.93 -18.97
C LYS A 79 -34.30 -16.90 -17.84
N THR A 80 -34.91 -18.03 -18.17
CA THR A 80 -35.00 -19.18 -17.26
C THR A 80 -33.60 -19.78 -17.08
N PHE A 81 -33.02 -19.65 -15.88
CA PHE A 81 -31.65 -20.14 -15.57
C PHE A 81 -31.61 -21.63 -15.16
N ALA A 82 -32.14 -22.48 -16.03
CA ALA A 82 -31.88 -23.92 -15.94
C ALA A 82 -30.50 -24.24 -16.53
N PRO A 83 -29.73 -25.18 -15.94
CA PRO A 83 -28.50 -25.63 -16.59
C PRO A 83 -28.85 -26.28 -17.95
N ALA A 84 -28.00 -26.09 -18.95
CA ALA A 84 -28.25 -26.57 -20.31
C ALA A 84 -28.49 -28.08 -20.39
N ASP A 85 -27.85 -28.85 -19.51
CA ASP A 85 -28.00 -30.31 -19.41
C ASP A 85 -29.21 -30.77 -18.56
N GLY A 86 -30.01 -29.83 -18.04
CA GLY A 86 -31.17 -30.08 -17.18
C GLY A 86 -30.82 -30.39 -15.72
N ALA A 87 -31.83 -30.48 -14.84
CA ALA A 87 -31.63 -30.75 -13.42
C ALA A 87 -30.97 -32.13 -13.15
N VAL A 88 -31.12 -33.07 -14.08
CA VAL A 88 -30.44 -34.37 -14.10
C VAL A 88 -29.74 -34.51 -15.45
N ALA A 89 -28.41 -34.60 -15.41
CA ALA A 89 -27.60 -34.74 -16.62
C ALA A 89 -27.72 -36.15 -17.22
N SER A 90 -27.25 -36.31 -18.46
CA SER A 90 -27.34 -37.56 -19.24
C SER A 90 -26.61 -38.76 -18.62
N ASP A 91 -25.63 -38.53 -17.74
CA ASP A 91 -24.90 -39.56 -16.99
C ASP A 91 -25.53 -39.88 -15.61
N GLY A 92 -26.68 -39.29 -15.30
CA GLY A 92 -27.42 -39.50 -14.04
C GLY A 92 -26.95 -38.64 -12.87
N SER A 93 -25.98 -37.73 -13.06
CA SER A 93 -25.62 -36.75 -12.03
C SER A 93 -26.69 -35.67 -11.88
N VAL A 94 -26.83 -35.09 -10.69
CA VAL A 94 -27.87 -34.12 -10.33
C VAL A 94 -27.25 -32.73 -10.11
N PHE A 95 -27.91 -31.70 -10.61
CA PHE A 95 -27.51 -30.31 -10.47
C PHE A 95 -27.75 -29.81 -9.04
N VAL A 96 -26.73 -29.19 -8.42
CA VAL A 96 -26.79 -28.73 -7.03
C VAL A 96 -26.46 -27.25 -6.83
N GLY A 97 -26.33 -26.48 -7.92
CA GLY A 97 -26.08 -25.04 -7.88
C GLY A 97 -25.03 -24.56 -8.88
N TRP A 98 -24.81 -23.25 -8.90
CA TRP A 98 -23.85 -22.58 -9.78
C TRP A 98 -22.56 -22.22 -9.03
N VAL A 99 -21.42 -22.37 -9.70
CA VAL A 99 -20.12 -21.91 -9.22
C VAL A 99 -19.47 -20.91 -10.18
N ASP A 100 -18.66 -20.00 -9.61
CA ASP A 100 -17.88 -19.02 -10.35
C ASP A 100 -16.70 -19.68 -11.10
N ALA A 101 -15.89 -18.88 -11.79
CA ALA A 101 -14.70 -19.37 -12.50
C ALA A 101 -13.63 -19.99 -11.58
N ASN A 102 -13.67 -19.71 -10.28
CA ASN A 102 -12.76 -20.25 -9.27
C ASN A 102 -13.32 -21.49 -8.56
N GLY A 103 -14.56 -21.89 -8.86
CA GLY A 103 -15.25 -23.00 -8.23
C GLY A 103 -15.96 -22.66 -6.91
N ASN A 104 -16.07 -21.39 -6.54
CA ASN A 104 -16.84 -20.94 -5.38
C ASN A 104 -18.33 -20.85 -5.71
N ALA A 105 -19.21 -21.04 -4.73
CA ALA A 105 -20.64 -20.83 -4.92
C ALA A 105 -20.93 -19.39 -5.35
N VAL A 106 -21.79 -19.23 -6.35
CA VAL A 106 -22.19 -17.90 -6.85
C VAL A 106 -23.12 -17.23 -5.84
N ASP A 107 -22.84 -15.96 -5.54
CA ASP A 107 -23.73 -15.09 -4.77
C ASP A 107 -24.63 -14.30 -5.73
N PHE A 108 -25.92 -14.62 -5.76
CA PHE A 108 -26.90 -13.96 -6.64
C PHE A 108 -27.41 -12.62 -6.10
N SER A 109 -27.09 -12.28 -4.85
CA SER A 109 -27.39 -10.99 -4.24
C SER A 109 -26.29 -9.95 -4.49
N ALA A 110 -25.09 -10.39 -4.90
CA ALA A 110 -23.95 -9.52 -5.14
C ALA A 110 -24.16 -8.60 -6.36
N PRO A 111 -23.66 -7.35 -6.32
CA PRO A 111 -23.72 -6.44 -7.45
C PRO A 111 -22.82 -6.93 -8.60
N VAL A 112 -23.28 -6.79 -9.84
CA VAL A 112 -22.49 -7.10 -11.03
C VAL A 112 -21.40 -6.03 -11.19
N THR A 113 -20.14 -6.44 -11.10
CA THR A 113 -18.96 -5.55 -11.22
C THR A 113 -18.07 -5.90 -12.42
N GLY A 114 -18.44 -6.93 -13.17
CA GLY A 114 -17.68 -7.48 -14.28
C GLY A 114 -18.44 -8.59 -14.99
N ASP A 115 -17.82 -9.19 -16.01
CA ASP A 115 -18.35 -10.38 -16.68
C ASP A 115 -18.52 -11.52 -15.67
N VAL A 116 -19.68 -12.19 -15.73
CA VAL A 116 -20.00 -13.27 -14.79
C VAL A 116 -19.96 -14.60 -15.52
N THR A 117 -19.15 -15.52 -14.99
CA THR A 117 -19.13 -16.91 -15.45
C THR A 117 -19.93 -17.80 -14.50
N LEU A 118 -20.97 -18.44 -15.02
CA LEU A 118 -21.77 -19.43 -14.29
C LEU A 118 -21.42 -20.84 -14.80
N THR A 119 -20.86 -21.66 -13.92
CA THR A 119 -20.57 -23.08 -14.21
C THR A 119 -21.49 -23.97 -13.37
N PRO A 120 -22.19 -24.95 -13.96
CA PRO A 120 -23.11 -25.78 -13.23
C PRO A 120 -22.33 -26.83 -12.43
N LYS A 121 -22.68 -26.97 -11.15
CA LYS A 121 -22.12 -28.01 -10.29
C LYS A 121 -23.06 -29.21 -10.29
N TYR A 122 -22.54 -30.35 -10.73
CA TYR A 122 -23.21 -31.63 -10.66
C TYR A 122 -22.54 -32.55 -9.63
N VAL A 123 -23.34 -33.35 -8.93
CA VAL A 123 -22.87 -34.45 -8.08
C VAL A 123 -23.56 -35.74 -8.49
N ALA A 124 -22.95 -36.90 -8.20
CA ALA A 124 -23.64 -38.19 -8.38
C ALA A 124 -24.97 -38.18 -7.61
N ALA A 125 -26.03 -38.79 -8.15
CA ALA A 125 -27.34 -38.84 -7.50
C ALA A 125 -27.26 -39.35 -6.04
N ASP A 126 -26.38 -40.32 -5.79
CA ASP A 126 -26.12 -40.88 -4.46
C ASP A 126 -25.51 -39.89 -3.45
N ASN A 127 -25.02 -38.74 -3.93
CA ASN A 127 -24.41 -37.65 -3.17
C ASN A 127 -25.24 -36.36 -3.23
N ALA A 128 -26.50 -36.44 -3.68
CA ALA A 128 -27.45 -35.32 -3.67
C ALA A 128 -28.61 -35.62 -2.72
N VAL A 129 -29.19 -34.56 -2.13
CA VAL A 129 -30.42 -34.64 -1.34
C VAL A 129 -31.46 -33.68 -1.90
N GLU A 130 -32.72 -34.12 -2.02
CA GLU A 130 -33.84 -33.23 -2.39
C GLU A 130 -34.26 -32.42 -1.15
N VAL A 131 -34.16 -31.10 -1.24
CA VAL A 131 -34.63 -30.15 -0.24
C VAL A 131 -35.94 -29.55 -0.72
N THR A 132 -36.96 -29.60 0.15
CA THR A 132 -38.30 -29.07 -0.07
C THR A 132 -38.59 -28.00 0.96
N PHE A 133 -38.73 -26.75 0.53
CA PHE A 133 -39.32 -25.69 1.33
C PHE A 133 -40.84 -25.76 1.18
N SER A 134 -41.55 -25.87 2.29
CA SER A 134 -43.03 -25.85 2.32
C SER A 134 -43.54 -24.41 2.24
N ASN A 135 -44.74 -24.22 1.69
CA ASN A 135 -45.39 -22.92 1.52
C ASN A 135 -44.57 -21.93 0.69
N ALA A 136 -44.28 -22.28 -0.57
CA ALA A 136 -43.51 -21.42 -1.46
C ALA A 136 -44.13 -20.03 -1.72
N GLY A 137 -45.41 -19.82 -1.39
CA GLY A 137 -46.05 -18.50 -1.47
C GLY A 137 -45.59 -17.49 -0.41
N GLU A 138 -44.94 -17.93 0.66
CA GLU A 138 -44.39 -17.07 1.75
C GLU A 138 -42.92 -16.71 1.51
N TYR A 139 -42.32 -17.18 0.40
CA TYR A 139 -40.90 -17.05 0.13
C TYR A 139 -40.64 -16.70 -1.33
N SER A 140 -39.62 -15.89 -1.55
CA SER A 140 -38.98 -15.76 -2.85
C SER A 140 -37.70 -16.61 -2.89
N PHE A 141 -37.24 -17.04 -4.07
CA PHE A 141 -36.03 -17.85 -4.19
C PHE A 141 -35.17 -17.37 -5.35
N PHE A 142 -33.85 -17.42 -5.16
CA PHE A 142 -32.93 -17.24 -6.27
C PHE A 142 -33.08 -18.36 -7.31
N PRO A 143 -32.76 -18.09 -8.59
CA PRO A 143 -32.97 -19.04 -9.67
C PRO A 143 -31.94 -20.19 -9.67
N ILE A 144 -32.13 -21.21 -8.83
CA ILE A 144 -31.29 -22.43 -8.73
C ILE A 144 -31.88 -23.63 -9.50
N ALA A 145 -32.63 -23.36 -10.58
CA ALA A 145 -33.29 -24.42 -11.37
C ALA A 145 -34.19 -25.35 -10.52
N GLY A 146 -34.86 -24.80 -9.50
CA GLY A 146 -35.82 -25.52 -8.68
C GLY A 146 -37.21 -25.64 -9.33
N THR A 147 -38.02 -26.58 -8.84
CA THR A 147 -39.43 -26.70 -9.25
C THR A 147 -40.31 -26.10 -8.17
N ALA A 148 -41.08 -25.07 -8.55
CA ALA A 148 -42.02 -24.39 -7.66
C ALA A 148 -43.47 -24.78 -7.99
N ASN A 149 -44.28 -25.01 -6.96
CA ASN A 149 -45.73 -24.94 -7.03
C ASN A 149 -46.25 -24.14 -5.82
N ALA A 150 -47.55 -23.91 -5.72
CA ALA A 150 -48.15 -23.10 -4.65
C ALA A 150 -47.81 -23.60 -3.23
N ASP A 151 -47.54 -24.90 -3.08
CA ASP A 151 -47.38 -25.56 -1.77
C ASP A 151 -45.92 -25.84 -1.41
N ALA A 152 -44.99 -25.81 -2.38
CA ALA A 152 -43.60 -26.17 -2.14
C ALA A 152 -42.61 -25.67 -3.22
N TYR A 153 -41.38 -25.40 -2.78
CA TYR A 153 -40.22 -25.16 -3.64
C TYR A 153 -39.19 -26.27 -3.44
N LYS A 154 -38.72 -26.89 -4.54
CA LYS A 154 -37.82 -28.05 -4.52
C LYS A 154 -36.53 -27.81 -5.28
N PHE A 155 -35.40 -28.19 -4.67
CA PHE A 155 -34.08 -28.20 -5.31
C PHE A 155 -33.19 -29.29 -4.70
N TYR A 156 -32.03 -29.53 -5.32
CA TYR A 156 -31.05 -30.49 -4.79
C TYR A 156 -29.85 -29.77 -4.15
N ALA A 157 -29.37 -30.32 -3.04
CA ALA A 157 -28.15 -29.88 -2.36
C ALA A 157 -27.13 -31.03 -2.26
N PRO A 158 -25.82 -30.74 -2.17
CA PRO A 158 -24.83 -31.78 -1.94
C PRO A 158 -24.99 -32.42 -0.56
N LEU A 159 -24.76 -33.73 -0.48
CA LEU A 159 -24.72 -34.47 0.77
C LEU A 159 -23.61 -33.97 1.70
N ASN A 160 -23.81 -34.03 3.01
CA ASN A 160 -22.85 -33.60 4.04
C ASN A 160 -22.36 -32.15 3.86
N SER A 161 -23.17 -31.30 3.23
CA SER A 161 -22.88 -29.90 2.99
C SER A 161 -24.01 -29.03 3.53
N ALA A 162 -23.65 -27.84 4.02
CA ALA A 162 -24.60 -26.81 4.39
C ALA A 162 -25.27 -26.18 3.15
N LEU A 163 -26.44 -25.57 3.35
CA LEU A 163 -27.01 -24.67 2.35
C LEU A 163 -26.12 -23.44 2.16
N THR A 164 -25.94 -23.07 0.90
CA THR A 164 -25.31 -21.81 0.51
C THR A 164 -26.33 -20.67 0.59
N ALA A 165 -25.85 -19.42 0.68
CA ALA A 165 -26.73 -18.23 0.69
C ALA A 165 -27.67 -18.18 -0.53
N ALA A 166 -27.19 -18.60 -1.70
CA ALA A 166 -28.01 -18.71 -2.90
C ALA A 166 -29.22 -19.66 -2.73
N GLN A 167 -29.07 -20.73 -1.95
CA GLN A 167 -30.10 -21.77 -1.76
C GLN A 167 -31.11 -21.43 -0.66
N LEU A 168 -30.97 -20.28 0.00
CA LEU A 168 -31.91 -19.82 1.01
C LEU A 168 -33.04 -19.01 0.36
N PRO A 169 -34.25 -19.05 0.95
CA PRO A 169 -35.33 -18.17 0.54
C PRO A 169 -35.01 -16.71 0.84
N THR A 170 -35.46 -15.81 -0.01
CA THR A 170 -35.57 -14.37 0.25
C THR A 170 -36.97 -14.05 0.82
N ASP A 171 -37.05 -12.93 1.53
CA ASP A 171 -38.31 -12.39 2.03
C ASP A 171 -39.23 -12.00 0.86
N ALA A 172 -40.54 -12.26 1.01
CA ALA A 172 -41.57 -11.92 0.03
C ALA A 172 -42.29 -10.60 0.35
N ALA A 173 -41.86 -9.90 1.41
CA ALA A 173 -42.40 -8.63 1.89
C ALA A 173 -43.94 -8.65 2.05
N ASP A 174 -44.46 -9.75 2.62
CA ASP A 174 -45.89 -10.04 2.76
C ASP A 174 -46.48 -9.62 4.11
N GLY A 175 -45.67 -8.94 4.93
CA GLY A 175 -45.97 -8.55 6.30
C GLY A 175 -45.64 -9.63 7.33
N THR A 176 -45.00 -10.73 6.93
CA THR A 176 -44.61 -11.84 7.81
C THR A 176 -43.13 -12.16 7.68
N LEU A 177 -42.45 -12.31 8.83
CA LEU A 177 -41.02 -12.63 8.86
C LEU A 177 -40.77 -13.87 9.71
N ALA A 178 -40.31 -14.94 9.07
CA ALA A 178 -39.95 -16.17 9.75
C ALA A 178 -38.75 -15.94 10.68
N LYS A 179 -38.89 -16.36 11.94
CA LYS A 179 -37.87 -16.27 12.98
C LYS A 179 -37.09 -17.57 13.13
N ASP A 180 -37.82 -18.69 13.21
CA ASP A 180 -37.27 -20.02 13.42
C ASP A 180 -37.85 -20.98 12.37
N TYR A 181 -37.08 -22.00 12.00
CA TYR A 181 -37.48 -23.02 11.02
C TYR A 181 -37.54 -24.40 11.66
N THR A 182 -38.44 -25.23 11.15
CA THR A 182 -38.41 -26.67 11.35
C THR A 182 -37.74 -27.34 10.16
N VAL A 183 -36.77 -28.22 10.44
CA VAL A 183 -36.09 -29.05 9.45
C VAL A 183 -36.35 -30.51 9.78
N LYS A 184 -36.91 -31.25 8.82
CA LYS A 184 -37.20 -32.67 8.93
C LYS A 184 -36.44 -33.45 7.85
N VAL A 185 -35.70 -34.48 8.25
CA VAL A 185 -34.97 -35.36 7.31
C VAL A 185 -35.72 -36.69 7.23
N GLY A 186 -36.36 -36.98 6.10
CA GLY A 186 -37.19 -38.18 5.92
C GLY A 186 -38.26 -38.35 7.02
N ASP A 187 -38.19 -39.48 7.73
CA ASP A 187 -39.11 -39.83 8.82
C ASP A 187 -38.59 -39.41 10.21
N GLU A 188 -37.46 -38.70 10.29
CA GLU A 188 -36.96 -38.19 11.57
C GLU A 188 -37.91 -37.17 12.21
N SER A 189 -37.74 -36.96 13.52
CA SER A 189 -38.41 -35.87 14.21
C SER A 189 -37.86 -34.52 13.72
N ALA A 190 -38.75 -33.56 13.47
CA ALA A 190 -38.36 -32.23 13.04
C ALA A 190 -37.50 -31.52 14.10
N LYS A 191 -36.40 -30.91 13.67
CA LYS A 191 -35.48 -30.12 14.50
C LYS A 191 -35.78 -28.64 14.29
N THR A 192 -35.75 -27.85 15.37
CA THR A 192 -35.84 -26.38 15.25
C THR A 192 -34.46 -25.80 15.02
N VAL A 193 -34.33 -24.92 14.04
CA VAL A 193 -33.09 -24.22 13.71
C VAL A 193 -33.37 -22.74 13.47
N THR A 194 -32.42 -21.92 13.88
CA THR A 194 -32.44 -20.46 13.69
C THR A 194 -31.61 -20.02 12.48
N ASP A 195 -30.77 -20.92 11.96
CA ASP A 195 -29.86 -20.68 10.83
C ASP A 195 -29.74 -21.94 9.98
N LEU A 196 -30.27 -21.87 8.76
CA LEU A 196 -30.30 -22.98 7.81
C LEU A 196 -28.91 -23.30 7.21
N THR A 197 -27.94 -22.38 7.29
CA THR A 197 -26.56 -22.61 6.83
C THR A 197 -25.74 -23.44 7.83
N THR A 198 -26.21 -23.56 9.07
CA THR A 198 -25.55 -24.41 10.08
C THR A 198 -26.03 -25.86 10.04
N VAL A 199 -27.04 -26.14 9.22
CA VAL A 199 -27.64 -27.46 9.13
C VAL A 199 -26.87 -28.28 8.11
N SER A 200 -26.20 -29.32 8.58
CA SER A 200 -25.71 -30.40 7.74
C SER A 200 -26.61 -31.62 7.89
N TRP A 201 -26.83 -32.32 6.78
CA TRP A 201 -27.60 -33.56 6.72
C TRP A 201 -26.69 -34.70 6.27
N GLU A 202 -26.67 -35.76 7.07
CA GLU A 202 -25.97 -37.02 6.77
C GLU A 202 -26.96 -38.06 6.22
N ASN A 203 -26.48 -38.92 5.32
CA ASN A 203 -27.25 -39.82 4.43
C ASN A 203 -28.26 -40.75 5.15
N PRO A 204 -29.40 -41.09 4.51
CA PRO A 204 -29.41 -42.25 3.62
C PRO A 204 -30.20 -42.04 2.31
N GLN A 205 -29.83 -42.83 1.31
CA GLN A 205 -30.52 -42.99 0.03
C GLN A 205 -32.05 -43.01 0.23
N ASP A 206 -32.78 -42.27 -0.63
CA ASP A 206 -34.24 -42.06 -0.62
C ASP A 206 -34.84 -41.17 0.49
N THR A 207 -34.09 -40.25 1.11
CA THR A 207 -34.69 -39.28 2.05
C THR A 207 -34.79 -37.85 1.51
N THR A 208 -35.98 -37.26 1.61
CA THR A 208 -36.22 -35.82 1.34
C THR A 208 -35.99 -35.01 2.61
N VAL A 209 -35.42 -33.80 2.48
CA VAL A 209 -35.36 -32.81 3.56
C VAL A 209 -36.53 -31.85 3.39
N THR A 210 -37.35 -31.67 4.42
CA THR A 210 -38.43 -30.68 4.43
C THR A 210 -38.09 -29.54 5.38
N VAL A 211 -38.19 -28.31 4.90
CA VAL A 211 -38.01 -27.07 5.67
C VAL A 211 -39.33 -26.31 5.68
N ALA A 212 -39.74 -25.80 6.84
CA ALA A 212 -40.91 -24.95 7.00
C ALA A 212 -40.69 -23.93 8.12
N ALA A 213 -41.24 -22.71 8.01
CA ALA A 213 -41.27 -21.78 9.12
C ALA A 213 -41.94 -22.42 10.34
N LYS A 214 -41.38 -22.15 11.52
CA LYS A 214 -41.87 -22.63 12.81
C LYS A 214 -42.53 -21.49 13.58
N ASP A 215 -41.77 -20.42 13.76
CA ASP A 215 -42.14 -19.26 14.56
C ASP A 215 -41.87 -18.01 13.73
N TYR A 216 -42.70 -16.98 13.91
CA TYR A 216 -42.60 -15.70 13.21
C TYR A 216 -42.31 -14.58 14.22
N TYR A 217 -41.74 -13.47 13.76
CA TYR A 217 -41.63 -12.27 14.57
C TYR A 217 -43.03 -11.72 14.90
N GLN A 218 -43.23 -11.34 16.17
CA GLN A 218 -44.52 -10.83 16.67
C GLN A 218 -44.80 -9.40 16.20
N SER A 219 -43.77 -8.68 15.77
CA SER A 219 -43.87 -7.31 15.28
C SER A 219 -42.82 -7.11 14.21
N VAL A 220 -43.31 -6.81 13.01
CA VAL A 220 -42.55 -6.61 11.79
C VAL A 220 -42.94 -5.22 11.27
N VAL A 221 -42.00 -4.55 10.62
CA VAL A 221 -42.25 -3.30 9.91
C VAL A 221 -41.77 -3.47 8.48
N THR A 222 -42.49 -2.88 7.53
CA THR A 222 -42.14 -2.96 6.12
C THR A 222 -41.44 -1.68 5.70
N LEU A 223 -40.24 -1.82 5.15
CA LEU A 223 -39.52 -0.71 4.52
C LEU A 223 -39.72 -0.78 3.01
N THR A 224 -40.11 0.33 2.41
CA THR A 224 -40.28 0.45 0.95
C THR A 224 -39.29 1.46 0.40
N PHE A 225 -38.51 1.06 -0.60
CA PHE A 225 -37.58 1.91 -1.33
C PHE A 225 -38.10 2.06 -2.75
N THR A 226 -38.54 3.26 -3.12
CA THR A 226 -39.17 3.45 -4.43
C THR A 226 -38.10 3.64 -5.50
N GLY A 227 -38.20 2.85 -6.57
CA GLY A 227 -37.46 3.09 -7.82
C GLY A 227 -38.31 3.83 -8.84
N ASP A 228 -37.76 4.05 -10.03
CA ASP A 228 -38.49 4.57 -11.19
C ASP A 228 -38.00 3.93 -12.51
N ALA A 229 -38.35 4.53 -13.64
CA ALA A 229 -37.98 4.02 -14.96
C ALA A 229 -36.48 4.17 -15.29
N ASP A 230 -35.80 5.14 -14.66
CA ASP A 230 -34.41 5.51 -14.89
C ASP A 230 -33.48 5.03 -13.77
N SER A 231 -34.01 4.71 -12.58
CA SER A 231 -33.26 4.22 -11.42
C SER A 231 -33.97 3.04 -10.75
N GLN A 232 -33.26 1.93 -10.54
CA GLN A 232 -33.81 0.75 -9.86
C GLN A 232 -33.11 0.48 -8.53
N VAL A 233 -33.87 -0.03 -7.56
CA VAL A 233 -33.31 -0.49 -6.29
C VAL A 233 -32.89 -1.95 -6.47
N PRO A 234 -31.62 -2.31 -6.18
CA PRO A 234 -31.22 -3.71 -6.15
C PRO A 234 -32.11 -4.54 -5.23
N GLY A 235 -32.43 -5.76 -5.62
CA GLY A 235 -33.38 -6.67 -4.96
C GLY A 235 -34.83 -6.50 -5.41
N ALA A 236 -35.23 -5.39 -6.04
CA ALA A 236 -36.63 -5.11 -6.41
C ALA A 236 -37.25 -6.17 -7.35
N LYS A 237 -36.44 -6.86 -8.16
CA LYS A 237 -36.95 -7.92 -9.06
C LYS A 237 -37.06 -9.28 -8.39
N THR A 238 -36.62 -9.42 -7.15
CA THR A 238 -36.58 -10.70 -6.42
C THR A 238 -37.25 -10.66 -5.05
N ASP A 239 -37.87 -9.54 -4.68
CA ASP A 239 -38.59 -9.33 -3.42
C ASP A 239 -40.03 -9.90 -3.42
N GLY A 240 -40.46 -10.52 -4.52
CA GLY A 240 -41.81 -11.10 -4.67
C GLY A 240 -42.84 -10.17 -5.30
N THR A 241 -42.58 -8.87 -5.41
CA THR A 241 -43.47 -7.92 -6.13
C THR A 241 -43.10 -7.79 -7.62
N ALA A 242 -41.81 -7.98 -7.93
CA ALA A 242 -41.24 -7.88 -9.26
C ALA A 242 -41.42 -6.50 -9.96
N ASP A 243 -41.69 -5.45 -9.18
CA ASP A 243 -41.80 -4.07 -9.65
C ASP A 243 -40.45 -3.33 -9.55
N THR A 244 -40.44 -1.99 -9.55
CA THR A 244 -39.21 -1.18 -9.43
C THR A 244 -38.89 -0.80 -7.99
N ASP A 245 -39.82 -1.01 -7.08
CA ASP A 245 -39.69 -0.75 -5.68
C ASP A 245 -39.11 -1.98 -5.00
N TYR A 246 -38.21 -1.76 -4.04
CA TYR A 246 -37.75 -2.84 -3.18
C TYR A 246 -38.50 -2.76 -1.86
N LYS A 247 -39.23 -3.82 -1.53
CA LYS A 247 -39.93 -3.97 -0.25
C LYS A 247 -39.28 -5.08 0.55
N VAL A 248 -39.14 -4.83 1.84
CA VAL A 248 -38.55 -5.80 2.76
C VAL A 248 -39.16 -5.67 4.14
N ASP A 249 -39.48 -6.80 4.73
CA ASP A 249 -39.94 -6.92 6.09
C ASP A 249 -38.78 -7.05 7.07
N VAL A 250 -38.81 -6.23 8.12
CA VAL A 250 -37.75 -6.14 9.12
C VAL A 250 -38.35 -6.31 10.51
N ALA A 251 -37.66 -7.01 11.41
CA ALA A 251 -38.10 -7.08 12.79
C ALA A 251 -38.14 -5.68 13.41
N LYS A 252 -39.23 -5.36 14.11
CA LYS A 252 -39.42 -4.03 14.70
C LYS A 252 -38.26 -3.67 15.64
N ASP A 253 -37.80 -2.43 15.54
CA ASP A 253 -36.67 -1.82 16.25
C ASP A 253 -35.27 -2.33 15.88
N GLU A 254 -35.14 -3.18 14.85
CA GLU A 254 -33.85 -3.61 14.30
C GLU A 254 -33.17 -2.47 13.51
N THR A 255 -31.83 -2.47 13.48
CA THR A 255 -31.05 -1.49 12.71
C THR A 255 -30.58 -2.14 11.40
N VAL A 256 -30.89 -1.51 10.28
CA VAL A 256 -30.59 -1.98 8.92
C VAL A 256 -29.84 -0.91 8.12
N LYS A 257 -29.18 -1.32 7.03
CA LYS A 257 -28.36 -0.46 6.16
C LYS A 257 -29.12 -0.02 4.90
N LEU A 258 -29.50 1.24 4.74
CA LEU A 258 -30.33 1.64 3.59
C LEU A 258 -29.67 1.31 2.23
N PRO A 259 -30.38 0.70 1.26
CA PRO A 259 -29.83 0.34 -0.05
C PRO A 259 -29.44 1.58 -0.89
N SER A 260 -28.72 1.36 -1.99
CA SER A 260 -28.46 2.38 -3.01
C SER A 260 -29.44 2.26 -4.19
N LEU A 261 -29.47 3.28 -5.06
CA LEU A 261 -30.12 3.22 -6.37
C LEU A 261 -29.08 2.95 -7.45
N VAL A 262 -29.46 2.18 -8.46
CA VAL A 262 -28.66 2.01 -9.68
C VAL A 262 -29.36 2.73 -10.82
N THR A 263 -28.71 3.77 -11.32
CA THR A 263 -29.21 4.56 -12.45
C THR A 263 -28.83 3.89 -13.78
N LEU A 264 -29.79 3.79 -14.68
CA LEU A 264 -29.72 3.08 -15.95
C LEU A 264 -29.20 3.91 -17.13
N GLN A 265 -28.75 5.15 -16.89
CA GLN A 265 -28.33 6.06 -17.94
C GLN A 265 -26.82 6.04 -18.18
N ALA A 266 -26.44 5.83 -19.44
CA ALA A 266 -25.06 5.96 -19.89
C ALA A 266 -24.94 7.04 -20.98
N GLY A 267 -23.93 7.87 -20.79
CA GLY A 267 -23.60 8.99 -21.64
C GLY A 267 -22.39 9.73 -21.06
N ASP A 268 -21.96 10.79 -21.73
CA ASP A 268 -20.89 11.66 -21.25
C ASP A 268 -21.29 12.43 -19.96
N GLU A 269 -22.60 12.54 -19.70
CA GLU A 269 -23.21 13.15 -18.52
C GLU A 269 -24.49 12.37 -18.15
N TYR A 270 -24.73 12.17 -16.85
CA TYR A 270 -25.99 11.62 -16.33
C TYR A 270 -26.40 12.32 -15.03
N THR A 271 -27.68 12.22 -14.68
CA THR A 271 -28.18 12.66 -13.38
C THR A 271 -28.56 11.44 -12.55
N ALA A 272 -28.09 11.37 -11.31
CA ALA A 272 -28.44 10.29 -10.39
C ALA A 272 -28.69 10.82 -8.99
N GLU A 273 -29.52 10.10 -8.27
CA GLU A 273 -29.82 10.37 -6.88
C GLU A 273 -28.64 9.96 -6.00
N SER A 274 -28.41 10.70 -4.92
CA SER A 274 -27.26 10.45 -4.01
C SER A 274 -27.70 10.17 -2.57
N ALA A 275 -29.00 10.18 -2.31
CA ALA A 275 -29.58 9.95 -1.00
C ALA A 275 -31.08 9.61 -1.12
N TRP A 276 -31.63 9.05 -0.05
CA TRP A 276 -33.06 8.94 0.17
C TRP A 276 -33.59 10.21 0.83
N THR A 277 -34.84 10.59 0.57
CA THR A 277 -35.60 11.52 1.40
C THR A 277 -35.91 10.85 2.74
N ASP A 278 -35.68 11.57 3.84
CA ASP A 278 -35.99 11.06 5.18
C ASP A 278 -37.51 10.90 5.32
N PRO A 279 -38.02 9.68 5.59
CA PRO A 279 -39.46 9.43 5.72
C PRO A 279 -40.09 10.20 6.88
N ALA A 280 -39.32 10.55 7.92
CA ALA A 280 -39.79 11.36 9.05
C ALA A 280 -39.72 12.87 8.78
N ASN A 281 -38.98 13.31 7.77
CA ASN A 281 -38.83 14.72 7.42
C ASN A 281 -38.46 14.91 5.94
N ALA A 282 -39.45 15.29 5.14
CA ALA A 282 -39.27 15.49 3.69
C ALA A 282 -38.22 16.54 3.29
N ASP A 283 -37.82 17.45 4.21
CA ASP A 283 -36.77 18.46 3.96
C ASP A 283 -35.35 17.92 4.24
N LYS A 284 -35.23 16.69 4.75
CA LYS A 284 -33.94 16.05 5.06
C LYS A 284 -33.69 14.87 4.14
N THR A 285 -32.42 14.55 3.99
CA THR A 285 -31.96 13.38 3.26
C THR A 285 -31.18 12.44 4.16
N VAL A 286 -31.23 11.15 3.83
CA VAL A 286 -30.44 10.09 4.46
C VAL A 286 -29.59 9.44 3.38
N ALA A 287 -28.28 9.40 3.57
CA ALA A 287 -27.36 8.84 2.60
C ALA A 287 -27.62 7.34 2.34
N PHE A 288 -27.30 6.87 1.14
CA PHE A 288 -27.23 5.43 0.87
C PHE A 288 -26.21 4.76 1.81
N GLY A 289 -26.49 3.53 2.23
CA GLY A 289 -25.66 2.78 3.18
C GLY A 289 -25.70 3.28 4.63
N ALA A 290 -26.54 4.27 4.95
CA ALA A 290 -26.71 4.75 6.33
C ALA A 290 -27.41 3.71 7.22
N ASP A 291 -27.06 3.70 8.51
CA ASP A 291 -27.77 2.90 9.51
C ASP A 291 -29.15 3.53 9.80
N TYR A 292 -30.20 2.72 9.73
CA TYR A 292 -31.57 3.13 9.99
C TYR A 292 -32.25 2.16 10.97
N LYS A 293 -32.89 2.70 12.00
CA LYS A 293 -33.61 1.91 12.99
C LYS A 293 -35.08 1.78 12.59
N ALA A 294 -35.51 0.58 12.23
CA ALA A 294 -36.84 0.27 11.69
C ALA A 294 -37.90 0.22 12.80
N SER A 295 -38.40 1.38 13.24
CA SER A 295 -39.40 1.47 14.32
C SER A 295 -40.86 1.41 13.86
N GLU A 296 -41.12 1.81 12.62
CA GLU A 296 -42.43 1.85 11.97
C GLU A 296 -42.25 1.68 10.45
N ASP A 297 -43.36 1.42 9.74
CA ASP A 297 -43.35 1.33 8.29
C ASP A 297 -42.88 2.65 7.69
N ALA A 298 -41.98 2.57 6.71
CA ALA A 298 -41.37 3.76 6.10
C ALA A 298 -41.21 3.60 4.60
N THR A 299 -41.44 4.69 3.87
CA THR A 299 -41.23 4.77 2.43
C THR A 299 -40.14 5.78 2.13
N PHE A 300 -39.06 5.32 1.52
CA PHE A 300 -37.93 6.13 1.10
C PHE A 300 -38.08 6.46 -0.38
N ALA A 301 -38.22 7.74 -0.67
CA ALA A 301 -38.21 8.25 -2.03
C ALA A 301 -36.80 8.76 -2.41
N PRO A 302 -36.39 8.67 -3.68
CA PRO A 302 -35.12 9.25 -4.12
C PRO A 302 -35.11 10.78 -3.90
N ALA A 303 -34.02 11.31 -3.34
CA ALA A 303 -33.82 12.75 -3.25
C ALA A 303 -33.49 13.35 -4.62
N SER A 304 -33.70 14.67 -4.81
CA SER A 304 -33.45 15.36 -6.09
C SER A 304 -32.11 14.97 -6.74
N PRO A 305 -32.10 14.66 -8.04
CA PRO A 305 -30.94 14.07 -8.69
C PRO A 305 -29.80 15.09 -8.82
N THR A 306 -28.56 14.59 -8.72
CA THR A 306 -27.34 15.38 -8.95
C THR A 306 -26.68 15.00 -10.27
N THR A 307 -26.07 15.96 -10.95
CA THR A 307 -25.36 15.74 -12.21
C THR A 307 -23.97 15.14 -11.98
N TYR A 308 -23.64 14.11 -12.76
CA TYR A 308 -22.34 13.45 -12.85
C TYR A 308 -21.81 13.54 -14.28
N LYS A 309 -20.50 13.77 -14.43
CA LYS A 309 -19.85 13.91 -15.76
C LYS A 309 -18.67 12.97 -15.90
N LEU A 310 -18.56 12.33 -17.07
CA LEU A 310 -17.46 11.42 -17.41
C LEU A 310 -16.19 12.22 -17.69
N VAL A 311 -15.09 11.79 -17.09
CA VAL A 311 -13.74 12.31 -17.32
C VAL A 311 -12.88 11.19 -17.88
N LYS A 312 -12.17 11.46 -18.98
CA LYS A 312 -11.28 10.49 -19.63
C LYS A 312 -9.83 10.91 -19.51
N PHE A 313 -8.95 9.91 -19.61
CA PHE A 313 -7.50 10.05 -19.54
C PHE A 313 -6.87 9.34 -20.73
N ASP A 314 -5.89 9.95 -21.37
CA ASP A 314 -5.17 9.35 -22.49
C ASP A 314 -3.79 8.88 -22.02
N SER A 315 -3.55 7.57 -22.03
CA SER A 315 -2.26 6.99 -21.61
C SER A 315 -1.13 7.22 -22.62
N THR A 316 -1.39 7.89 -23.74
CA THR A 316 -0.45 8.21 -24.82
C THR A 316 0.35 6.99 -25.28
N GLY A 317 -0.35 5.85 -25.41
CA GLY A 317 0.21 4.57 -25.83
C GLY A 317 0.75 3.69 -24.71
N GLY A 318 0.40 3.97 -23.45
CA GLY A 318 0.54 3.01 -22.33
C GLY A 318 -0.67 2.09 -22.19
N THR A 319 -0.76 1.36 -21.06
CA THR A 319 -1.93 0.56 -20.71
C THR A 319 -3.20 1.43 -20.65
N LYS A 320 -4.35 0.83 -20.99
CA LYS A 320 -5.63 1.54 -20.98
C LYS A 320 -5.93 2.09 -19.57
N VAL A 321 -6.30 3.36 -19.50
CA VAL A 321 -6.79 4.01 -18.27
C VAL A 321 -8.30 4.18 -18.42
N ALA A 322 -9.07 3.64 -17.48
CA ALA A 322 -10.52 3.77 -17.49
C ALA A 322 -10.94 5.21 -17.18
N GLY A 323 -12.03 5.67 -17.82
CA GLY A 323 -12.66 6.93 -17.43
C GLY A 323 -13.33 6.82 -16.05
N ALA A 324 -13.58 7.95 -15.42
CA ALA A 324 -14.28 8.04 -14.14
C ALA A 324 -15.35 9.13 -14.17
N TYR A 325 -16.46 8.92 -13.48
CA TYR A 325 -17.53 9.90 -13.35
C TYR A 325 -17.37 10.69 -12.05
N TYR A 326 -17.58 11.99 -12.15
CA TYR A 326 -17.47 12.89 -11.01
C TYR A 326 -18.75 13.70 -10.86
N LYS A 327 -19.21 13.84 -9.62
CA LYS A 327 -20.32 14.72 -9.26
C LYS A 327 -19.96 16.18 -9.61
N SER A 328 -20.90 16.95 -10.15
CA SER A 328 -20.67 18.39 -10.34
C SER A 328 -20.34 19.05 -8.99
N GLY A 329 -19.22 19.75 -8.95
CA GLY A 329 -18.61 20.35 -7.76
C GLY A 329 -17.42 19.57 -7.18
N GLU A 330 -17.25 18.30 -7.53
CA GLU A 330 -16.16 17.45 -7.02
C GLU A 330 -14.86 17.60 -7.81
N PHE A 331 -13.75 17.28 -7.15
CA PHE A 331 -12.42 17.29 -7.76
C PHE A 331 -12.14 16.02 -8.55
N ILE A 332 -11.58 16.17 -9.75
CA ILE A 332 -11.04 15.04 -10.53
C ILE A 332 -9.87 14.44 -9.76
N GLN A 333 -9.94 13.14 -9.48
CA GLN A 333 -8.90 12.36 -8.82
C GLN A 333 -7.92 11.79 -9.85
N ALA A 334 -6.66 11.63 -9.45
CA ALA A 334 -5.64 11.05 -10.31
C ALA A 334 -5.95 9.57 -10.58
N PRO A 335 -5.98 9.11 -11.84
CA PRO A 335 -6.13 7.69 -12.13
C PRO A 335 -4.86 6.92 -11.75
N THR A 336 -4.97 5.60 -11.64
CA THR A 336 -3.80 4.73 -11.49
C THR A 336 -2.82 4.96 -12.64
N ALA A 337 -1.53 5.10 -12.31
CA ALA A 337 -0.49 5.33 -13.30
C ALA A 337 -0.48 4.23 -14.37
N PRO A 338 -0.61 4.56 -15.67
CA PRO A 338 -0.46 3.58 -16.73
C PRO A 338 0.97 3.07 -16.78
N THR A 339 1.17 1.92 -17.42
CA THR A 339 2.50 1.39 -17.73
C THR A 339 2.73 1.41 -19.23
N LYS A 340 3.99 1.59 -19.66
CA LYS A 340 4.39 1.59 -21.07
C LYS A 340 5.75 0.93 -21.21
N ASP A 341 5.88 0.02 -22.16
CA ASP A 341 7.15 -0.69 -22.39
C ASP A 341 8.29 0.31 -22.67
N LYS A 342 9.44 0.12 -22.01
CA LYS A 342 10.66 0.94 -22.15
C LYS A 342 10.45 2.44 -21.93
N SER A 343 9.59 2.81 -21.01
CA SER A 343 9.38 4.20 -20.59
C SER A 343 8.97 4.25 -19.13
N VAL A 344 9.38 5.30 -18.41
CA VAL A 344 8.95 5.54 -17.03
C VAL A 344 7.79 6.55 -17.06
N PHE A 345 6.70 6.25 -16.34
CA PHE A 345 5.59 7.19 -16.21
C PHE A 345 6.05 8.43 -15.43
N ALA A 346 5.94 9.59 -16.06
CA ALA A 346 6.49 10.85 -15.55
C ALA A 346 5.41 11.84 -15.09
N GLY A 347 4.17 11.38 -14.96
CA GLY A 347 3.03 12.20 -14.56
C GLY A 347 2.06 12.45 -15.71
N TRP A 348 1.12 13.38 -15.49
CA TRP A 348 0.07 13.74 -16.44
C TRP A 348 0.30 15.18 -16.94
N GLU A 349 -0.02 15.45 -18.20
CA GLU A 349 0.05 16.77 -18.84
C GLU A 349 -1.30 17.18 -19.44
N THR A 350 -1.51 18.49 -19.54
CA THR A 350 -2.77 19.10 -20.03
C THR A 350 -3.05 18.86 -21.52
N ALA A 351 -2.01 18.55 -22.30
CA ALA A 351 -2.10 18.16 -23.70
C ALA A 351 -0.83 17.39 -24.09
N VAL A 352 -0.93 16.49 -25.08
CA VAL A 352 0.23 15.70 -25.56
C VAL A 352 1.39 16.61 -25.96
N GLY A 353 2.53 16.44 -25.29
CA GLY A 353 3.77 17.18 -25.52
C GLY A 353 3.77 18.63 -25.03
N SER A 354 2.75 19.06 -24.25
CA SER A 354 2.70 20.44 -23.74
C SER A 354 3.77 20.70 -22.68
N ASN A 355 4.22 19.66 -21.98
CA ASN A 355 5.06 19.76 -20.79
C ASN A 355 4.42 20.61 -19.66
N VAL A 356 3.14 20.95 -19.76
CA VAL A 356 2.37 21.62 -18.72
C VAL A 356 1.64 20.56 -17.94
N GLU A 357 2.08 20.33 -16.71
CA GLU A 357 1.52 19.32 -15.80
C GLU A 357 0.02 19.52 -15.58
N TYR A 358 -0.73 18.42 -15.61
CA TYR A 358 -2.11 18.37 -15.19
C TYR A 358 -2.17 18.08 -13.68
N LYS A 359 -2.56 19.08 -12.89
CA LYS A 359 -2.56 19.01 -11.42
C LYS A 359 -3.95 18.64 -10.88
N PHE A 360 -4.11 17.39 -10.45
CA PHE A 360 -5.35 16.87 -9.84
C PHE A 360 -5.66 17.53 -8.49
N GLY A 361 -6.92 17.48 -8.06
CA GLY A 361 -7.33 17.95 -6.72
C GLY A 361 -7.28 19.47 -6.49
N GLN A 362 -7.09 20.26 -7.54
CA GLN A 362 -7.03 21.74 -7.46
C GLN A 362 -8.36 22.38 -7.86
N GLU A 363 -8.65 23.59 -7.38
CA GLU A 363 -9.93 24.30 -7.65
C GLU A 363 -10.25 24.39 -9.15
N GLY A 364 -9.23 24.54 -10.00
CA GLY A 364 -9.37 24.56 -11.47
C GLY A 364 -9.66 23.21 -12.13
N THR A 365 -9.66 22.12 -11.37
CA THR A 365 -9.95 20.74 -11.85
C THR A 365 -11.26 20.18 -11.29
N LYS A 366 -12.09 21.01 -10.65
CA LYS A 366 -13.45 20.62 -10.30
C LYS A 366 -14.27 20.39 -11.56
N VAL A 367 -15.07 19.33 -11.54
CA VAL A 367 -16.15 19.18 -12.51
C VAL A 367 -17.19 20.24 -12.20
N THR A 368 -17.54 21.07 -13.19
CA THR A 368 -18.56 22.12 -13.04
C THR A 368 -19.65 21.89 -14.07
N ASP A 369 -20.76 22.63 -13.96
CA ASP A 369 -21.83 22.54 -14.95
C ASP A 369 -21.35 22.91 -16.37
N ALA A 370 -20.29 23.71 -16.49
CA ALA A 370 -19.66 24.08 -17.75
C ALA A 370 -18.72 22.99 -18.33
N PHE A 371 -18.36 21.98 -17.53
CA PHE A 371 -17.51 20.88 -17.99
C PHE A 371 -18.26 20.03 -19.02
N VAL A 372 -17.64 19.74 -20.16
CA VAL A 372 -18.22 18.86 -21.19
C VAL A 372 -17.82 17.43 -20.86
N GLY A 373 -18.80 16.60 -20.50
CA GLY A 373 -18.57 15.18 -20.24
C GLY A 373 -17.86 14.46 -21.38
N GLY A 374 -17.14 13.39 -21.06
CA GLY A 374 -16.38 12.60 -22.03
C GLY A 374 -15.09 13.25 -22.51
N THR A 375 -14.75 14.44 -22.02
CA THR A 375 -13.51 15.15 -22.35
C THR A 375 -12.29 14.41 -21.80
N VAL A 376 -11.25 14.29 -22.63
CA VAL A 376 -9.91 13.90 -22.16
C VAL A 376 -9.29 15.12 -21.48
N VAL A 377 -9.11 15.03 -20.17
CA VAL A 377 -8.59 16.15 -19.38
C VAL A 377 -7.09 16.09 -19.19
N ALA A 378 -6.51 14.89 -19.25
CA ALA A 378 -5.08 14.69 -19.03
C ALA A 378 -4.50 13.59 -19.93
N TYR A 379 -3.22 13.78 -20.28
CA TYR A 379 -2.45 12.92 -21.16
C TYR A 379 -1.20 12.42 -20.42
N ALA A 380 -0.87 11.14 -20.49
CA ALA A 380 0.28 10.59 -19.80
C ALA A 380 1.60 11.12 -20.40
N LYS A 381 2.51 11.55 -19.53
CA LYS A 381 3.88 11.91 -19.89
C LYS A 381 4.82 10.75 -19.61
N TRP A 382 5.74 10.52 -20.52
CA TRP A 382 6.70 9.42 -20.45
C TRP A 382 8.13 9.95 -20.47
N ASP A 383 8.94 9.50 -19.52
CA ASP A 383 10.38 9.75 -19.48
C ASP A 383 11.11 8.55 -20.08
N THR A 384 11.68 8.76 -21.26
CA THR A 384 12.53 7.78 -21.95
C THR A 384 14.00 7.89 -21.54
N ASP A 385 14.42 8.98 -20.92
CA ASP A 385 15.81 9.25 -20.54
C ASP A 385 16.24 8.45 -19.30
N LYS A 386 15.30 8.10 -18.41
CA LYS A 386 15.52 7.16 -17.29
C LYS A 386 15.75 5.70 -17.73
N THR A 387 15.43 5.36 -18.97
CA THR A 387 15.71 4.02 -19.53
C THR A 387 17.05 3.93 -20.26
N LYS A 388 17.79 5.05 -20.36
CA LYS A 388 19.15 5.03 -20.91
C LYS A 388 20.06 4.32 -19.93
N THR A 389 20.76 3.28 -20.39
CA THR A 389 21.83 2.65 -19.63
C THR A 389 23.06 3.55 -19.64
N VAL A 390 23.56 3.91 -18.48
CA VAL A 390 24.82 4.64 -18.28
C VAL A 390 25.93 3.64 -18.02
N LYS A 391 27.11 3.87 -18.62
CA LYS A 391 28.30 3.06 -18.37
C LYS A 391 29.15 3.70 -17.27
N VAL A 392 29.33 2.98 -16.18
CA VAL A 392 30.28 3.32 -15.11
C VAL A 392 31.56 2.55 -15.36
N THR A 393 32.67 3.26 -15.57
CA THR A 393 34.00 2.65 -15.76
C THR A 393 34.84 2.90 -14.53
N PHE A 394 35.16 1.83 -13.80
CA PHE A 394 36.14 1.87 -12.72
C PHE A 394 37.54 1.76 -13.32
N LYS A 395 38.41 2.72 -13.00
CA LYS A 395 39.79 2.78 -13.47
C LYS A 395 40.73 2.86 -12.27
N ASP A 396 41.84 2.12 -12.31
CA ASP A 396 42.90 2.27 -11.33
C ASP A 396 43.84 3.43 -11.71
N THR A 397 44.55 3.96 -10.72
CA THR A 397 45.62 4.94 -10.93
C THR A 397 46.83 4.29 -11.63
N ASP A 398 47.61 5.09 -12.34
CA ASP A 398 48.75 4.58 -13.11
C ASP A 398 49.93 4.23 -12.17
N TYR A 399 50.07 2.95 -11.80
CA TYR A 399 51.23 2.40 -11.09
C TYR A 399 51.59 0.98 -11.57
N SER A 400 52.77 0.50 -11.19
CA SER A 400 53.20 -0.87 -11.52
C SER A 400 52.36 -1.90 -10.77
N GLY A 401 51.53 -2.65 -11.49
CA GLY A 401 50.59 -3.62 -10.91
C GLY A 401 49.15 -3.10 -10.80
N ALA A 402 48.85 -1.95 -11.41
CA ALA A 402 47.49 -1.40 -11.49
C ALA A 402 46.46 -2.41 -12.01
N GLN A 403 45.27 -2.36 -11.43
CA GLN A 403 44.17 -3.25 -11.77
C GLN A 403 43.59 -2.91 -13.15
N ALA A 404 43.10 -3.92 -13.86
CA ALA A 404 42.44 -3.71 -15.14
C ALA A 404 41.07 -3.04 -14.94
N SER A 405 40.74 -2.06 -15.79
CA SER A 405 39.46 -1.37 -15.72
C SER A 405 38.27 -2.33 -15.78
N THR A 406 37.26 -2.04 -14.97
CA THR A 406 36.00 -2.79 -14.92
C THR A 406 34.86 -1.87 -15.35
N GLU A 407 33.92 -2.39 -16.13
CA GLU A 407 32.76 -1.63 -16.62
C GLU A 407 31.46 -2.23 -16.10
N VAL A 408 30.55 -1.37 -15.64
CA VAL A 408 29.20 -1.74 -15.22
C VAL A 408 28.20 -0.90 -16.00
N LYS A 409 27.06 -1.51 -16.36
CA LYS A 409 25.92 -0.81 -16.96
C LYS A 409 24.80 -0.74 -15.95
N VAL A 410 24.33 0.47 -15.69
CA VAL A 410 23.27 0.77 -14.73
C VAL A 410 22.26 1.69 -15.42
N ASN A 411 20.97 1.59 -15.10
CA ASN A 411 20.00 2.52 -15.67
C ASN A 411 20.19 3.92 -15.10
N ASN A 412 19.94 4.93 -15.92
CA ASN A 412 20.03 6.31 -15.49
C ASN A 412 19.03 6.58 -14.33
N GLY A 413 19.55 6.92 -13.15
CA GLY A 413 18.76 7.16 -11.94
C GLY A 413 18.78 6.01 -10.92
N GLU A 414 19.44 4.88 -11.20
CA GLU A 414 19.72 3.84 -10.20
C GLU A 414 21.08 4.10 -9.52
N SER A 415 21.28 3.59 -8.30
CA SER A 415 22.58 3.55 -7.61
C SER A 415 23.32 2.25 -7.88
N LEU A 416 24.62 2.23 -7.61
CA LEU A 416 25.42 1.01 -7.72
C LEU A 416 25.11 0.07 -6.56
N THR A 417 25.28 -1.22 -6.77
CA THR A 417 25.28 -2.21 -5.68
C THR A 417 26.71 -2.57 -5.29
N ALA A 418 26.92 -3.06 -4.06
CA ALA A 418 28.26 -3.39 -3.58
C ALA A 418 28.98 -4.43 -4.47
N ASP A 419 28.23 -5.37 -5.06
CA ASP A 419 28.75 -6.37 -6.00
C ASP A 419 29.14 -5.80 -7.37
N GLN A 420 28.68 -4.58 -7.70
CA GLN A 420 29.06 -3.88 -8.92
C GLN A 420 30.35 -3.05 -8.73
N ILE A 421 30.75 -2.76 -7.49
CA ILE A 421 31.97 -2.00 -7.21
C ILE A 421 33.14 -2.99 -7.10
N PRO A 422 34.26 -2.77 -7.81
CA PRO A 422 35.40 -3.67 -7.71
C PRO A 422 36.04 -3.64 -6.32
N ASP A 423 36.19 -4.82 -5.71
CA ASP A 423 36.95 -5.02 -4.46
C ASP A 423 38.46 -5.11 -4.78
N TRP A 424 39.03 -3.98 -5.21
CA TRP A 424 40.44 -3.90 -5.56
C TRP A 424 41.31 -3.74 -4.32
N THR A 425 42.43 -4.44 -4.33
CA THR A 425 43.44 -4.35 -3.27
C THR A 425 44.77 -3.87 -3.82
N ARG A 426 45.47 -3.03 -3.05
CA ARG A 426 46.85 -2.59 -3.33
C ARG A 426 47.70 -2.73 -2.09
N THR A 427 48.80 -3.47 -2.22
CA THR A 427 49.74 -3.75 -1.14
C THR A 427 50.24 -2.45 -0.47
N GLY A 428 49.94 -2.29 0.83
CA GLY A 428 50.32 -1.11 1.61
C GLY A 428 49.39 0.10 1.53
N TYR A 429 48.26 -0.03 0.82
CA TYR A 429 47.29 1.04 0.62
C TYR A 429 45.86 0.56 0.91
N LEU A 430 44.97 1.51 1.16
CA LEU A 430 43.52 1.31 1.24
C LEU A 430 42.85 2.02 0.08
N LEU A 431 41.81 1.39 -0.45
CA LEU A 431 40.91 2.05 -1.37
C LEU A 431 39.97 2.94 -0.55
N SER A 432 40.26 4.24 -0.52
CA SER A 432 39.48 5.22 0.27
C SER A 432 38.24 5.73 -0.47
N GLY A 433 38.18 5.53 -1.79
CA GLY A 433 37.05 5.94 -2.60
C GLY A 433 37.39 6.06 -4.07
N TRP A 434 36.61 6.87 -4.77
CA TRP A 434 36.68 7.06 -6.20
C TRP A 434 36.54 8.53 -6.56
N THR A 435 37.42 9.04 -7.44
CA THR A 435 37.28 10.37 -8.02
C THR A 435 36.69 10.25 -9.42
N ALA A 436 35.59 10.94 -9.68
CA ALA A 436 35.03 11.06 -11.01
C ALA A 436 35.88 11.97 -11.91
N ASP A 437 35.67 11.85 -13.21
CA ASP A 437 36.30 12.68 -14.24
C ASP A 437 36.00 14.18 -14.11
N ASN A 438 34.90 14.55 -13.44
CA ASN A 438 34.56 15.93 -13.07
C ASN A 438 35.29 16.44 -11.80
N GLY A 439 36.10 15.60 -11.15
CA GLY A 439 36.85 15.92 -9.93
C GLY A 439 36.08 15.72 -8.63
N SER A 440 34.82 15.28 -8.68
CA SER A 440 34.06 14.91 -7.48
C SER A 440 34.58 13.62 -6.88
N GLU A 441 34.57 13.53 -5.55
CA GLU A 441 35.01 12.35 -4.81
C GLU A 441 33.81 11.62 -4.21
N TYR A 442 33.86 10.30 -4.22
CA TYR A 442 32.80 9.42 -3.76
C TYR A 442 33.38 8.25 -2.96
N THR A 443 32.83 8.00 -1.78
CA THR A 443 33.07 6.79 -1.01
C THR A 443 32.23 5.62 -1.53
N GLU A 444 32.61 4.38 -1.21
CA GLU A 444 31.82 3.19 -1.55
C GLU A 444 30.40 3.25 -0.94
N SER A 445 30.29 3.80 0.27
CA SER A 445 29.02 4.01 0.97
C SER A 445 28.08 4.91 0.14
N GLU A 446 28.57 6.06 -0.34
CA GLU A 446 27.74 7.01 -1.11
C GLU A 446 27.29 6.46 -2.46
N LEU A 447 28.10 5.59 -3.08
CA LEU A 447 27.75 4.94 -4.34
C LEU A 447 26.67 3.85 -4.17
N THR A 448 26.50 3.31 -2.96
CA THR A 448 25.64 2.14 -2.69
C THR A 448 24.45 2.41 -1.78
N ASP A 449 24.45 3.50 -1.03
CA ASP A 449 23.40 3.83 -0.07
C ASP A 449 22.18 4.52 -0.69
N GLY A 450 22.20 4.80 -1.99
CA GLY A 450 21.15 5.53 -2.70
C GLY A 450 21.38 7.04 -2.80
N SER A 451 22.38 7.57 -2.08
CA SER A 451 22.67 9.01 -2.02
C SER A 451 23.28 9.56 -3.28
N LYS A 452 23.98 8.72 -4.03
CA LYS A 452 24.44 9.02 -5.39
C LYS A 452 23.84 7.99 -6.33
N THR A 453 22.90 8.44 -7.15
CA THR A 453 22.47 7.68 -8.33
C THR A 453 23.43 7.97 -9.48
N VAL A 454 23.48 7.07 -10.45
CA VAL A 454 24.32 7.24 -11.65
C VAL A 454 23.91 8.48 -12.46
N ALA A 455 22.65 8.94 -12.33
CA ALA A 455 22.21 10.22 -12.90
C ALA A 455 22.96 11.42 -12.30
N ILE A 456 23.32 11.34 -11.01
CA ILE A 456 23.99 12.42 -10.26
C ILE A 456 25.50 12.38 -10.47
N LEU A 457 26.09 11.22 -10.77
CA LEU A 457 27.54 11.07 -10.95
C LEU A 457 28.10 11.91 -12.12
N ASN A 458 27.39 11.92 -13.25
CA ASN A 458 27.81 12.68 -14.44
C ASN A 458 26.62 13.16 -15.31
N ASN A 459 25.57 13.69 -14.69
CA ASN A 459 24.38 14.19 -15.39
C ASN A 459 23.75 13.17 -16.37
N GLY A 460 23.77 11.88 -16.00
CA GLY A 460 23.25 10.80 -16.83
C GLY A 460 24.09 10.42 -18.05
N TYR A 461 25.36 10.85 -18.12
CA TYR A 461 26.35 10.38 -19.10
C TYR A 461 27.29 9.33 -18.48
N ASP A 462 28.00 8.60 -19.35
CA ASP A 462 29.05 7.67 -18.92
C ASP A 462 30.04 8.36 -17.98
N VAL A 463 30.43 7.69 -16.91
CA VAL A 463 31.32 8.22 -15.88
C VAL A 463 32.54 7.33 -15.71
N ILE A 464 33.70 7.96 -15.48
CA ILE A 464 34.93 7.25 -15.12
C ILE A 464 35.22 7.54 -13.65
N LEU A 465 35.20 6.49 -12.84
CA LEU A 465 35.55 6.52 -11.42
C LEU A 465 36.97 6.02 -11.26
N THR A 466 37.89 6.89 -10.85
CA THR A 466 39.31 6.57 -10.64
C THR A 466 39.59 6.26 -9.18
N ALA A 467 40.22 5.13 -8.90
CA ALA A 467 40.50 4.67 -7.52
C ALA A 467 41.37 5.66 -6.75
N VAL A 468 40.98 5.99 -5.51
CA VAL A 468 41.75 6.80 -4.57
C VAL A 468 42.43 5.90 -3.55
N TRP A 469 43.76 5.91 -3.53
CA TRP A 469 44.56 5.04 -2.67
C TRP A 469 45.22 5.83 -1.54
N THR A 470 44.86 5.51 -0.31
CA THR A 470 45.46 6.10 0.89
C THR A 470 46.54 5.16 1.44
N PRO A 471 47.79 5.63 1.61
CA PRO A 471 48.85 4.80 2.18
C PRO A 471 48.57 4.45 3.64
N VAL A 472 48.73 3.17 3.99
CA VAL A 472 48.52 2.74 5.38
C VAL A 472 49.83 2.78 6.14
N THR A 473 49.93 3.74 7.03
CA THR A 473 51.06 3.85 7.94
C THR A 473 50.84 2.97 9.17
N THR A 474 51.93 2.65 9.86
CA THR A 474 51.86 2.09 11.22
C THR A 474 51.02 2.97 12.13
N ASP A 475 51.07 4.29 11.88
CA ASP A 475 50.39 5.23 12.74
C ASP A 475 48.87 5.13 12.63
N LEU A 476 48.38 5.05 11.39
CA LEU A 476 46.98 4.82 11.06
C LEU A 476 46.50 3.46 11.59
N ALA A 477 47.30 2.40 11.45
CA ALA A 477 46.94 1.07 11.98
C ALA A 477 46.76 1.07 13.51
N LYS A 478 47.58 1.84 14.23
CA LYS A 478 47.44 1.99 15.67
C LYS A 478 46.18 2.77 16.04
N ALA A 479 45.89 3.88 15.37
CA ALA A 479 44.68 4.68 15.62
C ALA A 479 43.40 3.90 15.27
N ALA A 480 43.41 3.12 14.18
CA ALA A 480 42.31 2.23 13.81
C ALA A 480 41.97 1.22 14.92
N LEU A 481 42.96 0.68 15.63
CA LEU A 481 42.72 -0.23 16.77
C LEU A 481 42.08 0.45 17.99
N GLU A 482 42.11 1.78 18.05
CA GLU A 482 41.48 2.58 19.10
C GLU A 482 40.17 3.23 18.64
N TYR A 483 39.74 3.02 17.39
CA TYR A 483 38.50 3.60 16.86
C TYR A 483 37.24 2.87 17.36
N VAL A 484 37.21 1.54 17.23
CA VAL A 484 36.15 0.71 17.84
C VAL A 484 36.80 -0.39 18.66
N THR A 485 36.68 -0.28 19.98
CA THR A 485 37.36 -1.08 20.98
C THR A 485 36.39 -2.02 21.70
N LEU A 486 36.90 -2.97 22.50
CA LEU A 486 36.05 -3.88 23.25
C LEU A 486 35.13 -3.19 24.29
N ASN A 487 35.38 -1.92 24.64
CA ASN A 487 34.55 -1.18 25.58
C ASN A 487 33.24 -0.69 24.95
N ASP A 488 33.15 -0.74 23.62
CA ASP A 488 32.09 -0.13 22.83
C ASP A 488 30.93 -1.11 22.55
N GLU A 489 30.98 -2.33 23.10
CA GLU A 489 29.94 -3.37 22.93
C GLU A 489 28.52 -2.87 23.25
N ALA A 490 28.41 -1.93 24.19
CA ALA A 490 27.14 -1.36 24.60
C ALA A 490 26.43 -0.64 23.44
N ASP A 491 27.16 -0.10 22.48
CA ASP A 491 26.63 0.75 21.40
C ASP A 491 26.06 -0.06 20.23
N PHE A 492 26.44 -1.34 20.11
CA PHE A 492 26.10 -2.20 18.97
C PHE A 492 25.17 -3.36 19.32
N THR A 493 24.42 -3.86 18.34
CA THR A 493 23.56 -5.04 18.51
C THR A 493 24.42 -6.27 18.82
N ALA A 494 23.92 -7.16 19.70
CA ALA A 494 24.67 -8.36 20.10
C ALA A 494 25.06 -9.25 18.89
N ALA A 495 24.22 -9.28 17.85
CA ALA A 495 24.48 -10.06 16.64
C ALA A 495 25.58 -9.47 15.74
N SER A 496 25.66 -8.14 15.63
CA SER A 496 26.76 -7.50 14.89
C SER A 496 28.06 -7.57 15.69
N TRP A 497 27.98 -7.36 17.01
CA TRP A 497 29.14 -7.44 17.90
C TRP A 497 29.80 -8.81 17.93
N ALA A 498 29.02 -9.89 18.00
CA ALA A 498 29.53 -11.26 17.97
C ALA A 498 30.31 -11.59 16.69
N ARG A 499 30.09 -10.85 15.60
CA ARG A 499 30.88 -10.96 14.36
C ARG A 499 32.14 -10.09 14.40
N TYR A 500 32.07 -8.90 15.00
CA TYR A 500 33.19 -7.96 15.08
C TYR A 500 34.24 -8.33 16.13
N GLU A 501 33.84 -8.76 17.33
CA GLU A 501 34.74 -9.08 18.44
C GLU A 501 35.92 -10.02 18.04
N PRO A 502 35.71 -11.16 17.33
CA PRO A 502 36.81 -12.00 16.91
C PRO A 502 37.73 -11.32 15.88
N VAL A 503 37.19 -10.46 15.02
CA VAL A 503 37.93 -9.69 14.02
C VAL A 503 38.88 -8.70 14.72
N TYR A 504 38.36 -7.91 15.67
CA TYR A 504 39.16 -7.00 16.48
C TYR A 504 40.29 -7.71 17.22
N LYS A 505 39.97 -8.82 17.91
CA LYS A 505 40.98 -9.59 18.67
C LYS A 505 42.08 -10.15 17.77
N ALA A 506 41.73 -10.59 16.56
CA ALA A 506 42.71 -11.07 15.59
C ALA A 506 43.61 -9.93 15.08
N ALA A 507 43.02 -8.79 14.70
CA ALA A 507 43.74 -7.61 14.22
C ALA A 507 44.70 -7.07 15.29
N LYS A 508 44.23 -6.92 16.54
CA LYS A 508 45.04 -6.46 17.68
C LYS A 508 46.24 -7.38 17.93
N LYS A 509 45.99 -8.69 17.97
CA LYS A 509 47.07 -9.68 18.14
C LYS A 509 48.07 -9.63 17.00
N ALA A 510 47.62 -9.44 15.76
CA ALA A 510 48.49 -9.32 14.60
C ALA A 510 49.38 -8.08 14.69
N TYR A 511 48.81 -6.93 15.10
CA TYR A 511 49.54 -5.69 15.35
C TYR A 511 50.61 -5.87 16.44
N GLU A 512 50.22 -6.37 17.62
CA GLU A 512 51.15 -6.56 18.75
C GLU A 512 52.28 -7.52 18.41
N THR A 513 51.98 -8.59 17.67
CA THR A 513 52.99 -9.56 17.20
C THR A 513 53.97 -8.92 16.23
N ALA A 514 53.47 -8.14 15.27
CA ALA A 514 54.31 -7.45 14.30
C ALA A 514 55.17 -6.39 14.99
N ALA A 515 54.58 -5.55 15.84
CA ALA A 515 55.26 -4.51 16.60
C ALA A 515 56.38 -5.07 17.51
N ALA A 516 56.21 -6.26 18.07
CA ALA A 516 57.23 -6.93 18.87
C ALA A 516 58.41 -7.49 18.04
N GLN A 517 58.21 -7.72 16.73
CA GLN A 517 59.21 -8.30 15.83
C GLN A 517 60.01 -7.24 15.06
N THR A 518 59.53 -6.00 15.00
CA THR A 518 60.21 -4.87 14.33
C THR A 518 60.84 -3.90 15.32
N VAL A 519 61.97 -3.32 14.93
CA VAL A 519 62.55 -2.14 15.60
C VAL A 519 62.15 -0.92 14.79
N GLY A 520 61.07 -0.25 15.19
CA GLY A 520 60.48 0.88 14.47
C GLY A 520 59.11 0.57 13.88
N ASP A 521 58.77 1.22 12.77
CA ASP A 521 57.46 1.12 12.12
C ASP A 521 57.20 -0.29 11.55
N LEU A 522 55.93 -0.71 11.57
CA LEU A 522 55.45 -1.86 10.83
C LEU A 522 55.62 -1.63 9.32
N SER A 523 55.69 -2.74 8.57
CA SER A 523 55.65 -2.64 7.11
C SER A 523 54.27 -2.16 6.65
N ALA A 524 54.23 -1.41 5.54
CA ALA A 524 52.98 -0.91 4.98
C ALA A 524 51.99 -2.04 4.71
N GLU A 525 52.48 -3.21 4.27
CA GLU A 525 51.66 -4.39 4.02
C GLU A 525 50.96 -4.89 5.27
N LYS A 526 51.69 -4.99 6.38
CA LYS A 526 51.11 -5.48 7.63
C LYS A 526 50.15 -4.46 8.22
N SER A 527 50.48 -3.17 8.14
CA SER A 527 49.58 -2.08 8.56
C SER A 527 48.28 -2.12 7.76
N ALA A 528 48.36 -2.25 6.43
CA ALA A 528 47.20 -2.35 5.56
C ALA A 528 46.36 -3.60 5.81
N GLU A 529 46.97 -4.76 6.07
CA GLU A 529 46.26 -5.99 6.44
C GLU A 529 45.39 -5.78 7.69
N ILE A 530 45.96 -5.13 8.72
CA ILE A 530 45.27 -4.85 9.98
C ILE A 530 44.09 -3.89 9.76
N VAL A 531 44.31 -2.77 9.06
CA VAL A 531 43.26 -1.77 8.84
C VAL A 531 42.14 -2.31 7.94
N ASN A 532 42.48 -3.03 6.86
CA ASN A 532 41.46 -3.66 6.01
C ASN A 532 40.60 -4.66 6.80
N GLN A 533 41.24 -5.49 7.64
CA GLN A 533 40.52 -6.45 8.46
C GLN A 533 39.54 -5.76 9.42
N LEU A 534 39.95 -4.65 10.04
CA LEU A 534 39.09 -3.85 10.90
C LEU A 534 37.95 -3.20 10.12
N ASN A 535 38.24 -2.58 8.98
CA ASN A 535 37.25 -1.93 8.12
C ASN A 535 36.12 -2.89 7.69
N GLU A 536 36.48 -4.10 7.24
CA GLU A 536 35.48 -5.12 6.87
C GLU A 536 34.65 -5.60 8.08
N GLY A 537 35.22 -5.53 9.28
CA GLY A 537 34.48 -5.74 10.53
C GLY A 537 33.53 -4.58 10.84
N TRP A 538 33.98 -3.34 10.67
CA TRP A 538 33.22 -2.12 10.91
C TRP A 538 32.00 -1.99 10.00
N LYS A 539 32.15 -2.33 8.72
CA LYS A 539 31.03 -2.40 7.75
C LYS A 539 29.92 -3.37 8.18
N GLN A 540 30.15 -4.29 9.12
CA GLN A 540 29.15 -5.21 9.64
C GLN A 540 28.52 -4.77 10.97
N LEU A 541 29.03 -3.70 11.60
CA LEU A 541 28.51 -3.19 12.85
C LEU A 541 27.14 -2.54 12.67
N GLN A 542 26.22 -2.89 13.56
CA GLN A 542 24.88 -2.31 13.60
C GLN A 542 24.69 -1.67 14.96
N PHE A 543 24.49 -0.36 15.00
CA PHE A 543 24.18 0.36 16.22
C PHE A 543 22.87 -0.16 16.84
N LYS A 544 22.79 -0.09 18.17
CA LYS A 544 21.50 -0.16 18.86
C LYS A 544 20.76 1.16 18.66
N ALA A 545 19.43 1.11 18.71
CA ALA A 545 18.64 2.31 18.96
C ALA A 545 19.07 2.91 20.30
N GLN A 546 19.20 4.24 20.37
CA GLN A 546 19.42 4.92 21.63
C GLN A 546 18.29 4.54 22.60
N SER A 547 18.63 4.07 23.79
CA SER A 547 17.66 3.87 24.87
C SER A 547 18.36 4.11 26.18
N THR A 548 18.13 5.29 26.74
CA THR A 548 18.82 5.70 27.97
C THR A 548 18.41 4.88 29.20
N ASN A 549 17.32 4.09 29.19
CA ASN A 549 16.89 3.28 30.35
C ASN A 549 15.94 2.10 30.02
N GLY A 550 15.96 1.55 28.80
CA GLY A 550 15.06 0.46 28.40
C GLY A 550 13.61 0.90 28.13
N ASN A 551 13.34 2.20 28.09
CA ASN A 551 12.09 2.80 27.63
C ASN A 551 12.44 3.95 26.67
N PRO A 552 11.97 3.93 25.40
CA PRO A 552 12.34 4.95 24.42
C PRO A 552 11.93 6.35 24.92
N GLN A 553 12.88 7.27 24.97
CA GLN A 553 12.66 8.68 25.19
C GLN A 553 12.49 9.39 23.85
N LYS A 554 11.85 10.55 23.88
CA LYS A 554 11.65 11.40 22.70
C LYS A 554 12.98 11.89 22.08
N ALA A 555 14.05 11.98 22.88
CA ALA A 555 15.42 12.24 22.42
C ALA A 555 16.07 11.08 21.65
N ASP A 556 15.52 9.87 21.73
CA ASP A 556 16.11 8.68 21.08
C ASP A 556 15.78 8.62 19.56
N PHE A 557 15.07 9.64 19.05
CA PHE A 557 14.54 9.69 17.69
C PHE A 557 14.78 11.05 17.06
N VAL A 558 14.91 11.06 15.73
CA VAL A 558 14.77 12.29 14.94
C VAL A 558 13.28 12.56 14.75
N HIS A 559 12.82 13.69 15.30
CA HIS A 559 11.45 14.16 15.19
C HIS A 559 11.28 15.10 14.00
N ARG A 560 10.10 15.04 13.38
CA ARG A 560 9.67 16.04 12.41
C ARG A 560 8.76 17.07 13.08
N LEU A 561 9.17 18.32 13.02
CA LEU A 561 8.42 19.45 13.57
C LEU A 561 7.88 20.28 12.42
N TYR A 562 6.60 20.66 12.49
CA TYR A 562 5.90 21.44 11.48
C TYR A 562 5.45 22.79 12.05
N ASN A 563 5.75 23.87 11.33
CA ASN A 563 5.25 25.20 11.65
C ASN A 563 3.99 25.51 10.81
N PRO A 564 2.78 25.54 11.41
CA PRO A 564 1.54 25.82 10.70
C PRO A 564 1.43 27.27 10.19
N VAL A 565 2.28 28.18 10.67
CA VAL A 565 2.27 29.58 10.24
C VAL A 565 3.15 29.78 9.00
N SER A 566 4.37 29.24 9.00
CA SER A 566 5.33 29.40 7.90
C SER A 566 5.31 28.26 6.88
N GLY A 567 4.66 27.13 7.21
CA GLY A 567 4.67 25.90 6.41
C GLY A 567 5.99 25.13 6.47
N GLU A 568 6.88 25.50 7.39
CA GLU A 568 8.23 24.93 7.50
C GLU A 568 8.23 23.59 8.20
N HIS A 569 9.17 22.73 7.78
CA HIS A 569 9.52 21.53 8.51
C HIS A 569 10.92 21.65 9.07
N PHE A 570 11.12 21.07 10.25
CA PHE A 570 12.37 21.08 10.97
C PHE A 570 12.61 19.73 11.62
N TYR A 571 13.85 19.24 11.55
CA TYR A 571 14.22 17.91 12.03
C TYR A 571 15.28 18.03 13.12
N SER A 572 15.00 17.39 14.26
CA SER A 572 15.87 17.39 15.42
C SER A 572 15.72 16.12 16.24
N ALA A 573 16.83 15.64 16.79
CA ALA A 573 16.83 14.62 17.85
C ALA A 573 17.02 15.22 19.26
N THR A 574 17.26 16.53 19.36
CA THR A 574 17.57 17.16 20.65
C THR A 574 16.29 17.52 21.40
N GLN A 575 16.07 16.87 22.55
CA GLN A 575 14.90 17.13 23.42
C GLN A 575 14.71 18.60 23.75
N ALA A 576 15.79 19.32 24.10
CA ALA A 576 15.72 20.73 24.44
C ALA A 576 15.31 21.63 23.25
N GLU A 577 15.73 21.28 22.04
CA GLU A 577 15.36 22.00 20.81
C GLU A 577 13.89 21.75 20.49
N ILE A 578 13.44 20.49 20.57
CA ILE A 578 12.03 20.13 20.36
C ILE A 578 11.13 20.79 21.40
N ASP A 579 11.49 20.72 22.69
CA ASP A 579 10.72 21.36 23.77
C ASP A 579 10.69 22.88 23.61
N GLY A 580 11.80 23.48 23.18
CA GLY A 580 11.87 24.92 22.89
C GLY A 580 10.94 25.36 21.76
N LEU A 581 10.90 24.60 20.66
CA LEU A 581 10.09 24.89 19.47
C LEU A 581 8.59 24.61 19.69
N THR A 582 8.26 23.62 20.52
CA THR A 582 6.87 23.22 20.82
C THR A 582 6.29 23.90 22.08
N SER A 583 7.09 24.71 22.78
CA SER A 583 6.69 25.35 24.04
C SER A 583 5.68 26.48 23.83
N THR A 584 4.50 26.36 24.44
CA THR A 584 3.48 27.41 24.47
C THR A 584 3.85 28.65 25.30
N GLN A 585 5.00 28.63 25.99
CA GLN A 585 5.47 29.71 26.89
C GLN A 585 6.39 30.70 26.17
N HIS A 586 6.92 30.37 25.00
CA HIS A 586 7.82 31.24 24.23
C HIS A 586 7.11 31.84 23.01
N THR A 587 7.43 33.09 22.67
CA THR A 587 6.86 33.79 21.50
C THR A 587 7.22 33.16 20.14
N ASN A 588 8.15 32.19 20.14
CA ASN A 588 8.60 31.44 18.96
C ASN A 588 8.04 29.99 18.93
N GLY A 589 7.24 29.59 19.93
CA GLY A 589 6.84 28.21 20.17
C GLY A 589 5.53 27.79 19.50
N ASN A 590 5.44 28.00 18.19
CA ASN A 590 4.27 27.64 17.38
C ASN A 590 4.50 26.37 16.54
N TRP A 591 5.50 25.55 16.84
CA TRP A 591 5.74 24.31 16.10
C TRP A 591 4.93 23.16 16.67
N ASN A 592 4.40 22.32 15.78
CA ASN A 592 3.76 21.06 16.10
C ASN A 592 4.77 19.93 15.93
N ASP A 593 4.86 19.03 16.90
CA ASP A 593 5.61 17.80 16.75
C ASP A 593 4.76 16.75 16.06
N GLU A 594 5.13 16.40 14.83
CA GLU A 594 4.43 15.39 14.03
C GLU A 594 4.85 13.96 14.40
N GLY A 595 5.88 13.82 15.24
CA GLY A 595 6.36 12.57 15.78
C GLY A 595 7.73 12.14 15.26
N ALA A 596 8.15 10.97 15.72
CA ALA A 596 9.42 10.35 15.39
C ALA A 596 9.41 9.76 13.97
N LEU A 597 10.47 10.03 13.20
CA LEU A 597 10.67 9.44 11.87
C LEU A 597 11.52 8.18 11.93
N PHE A 598 12.67 8.27 12.58
CA PHE A 598 13.66 7.19 12.70
C PHE A 598 14.50 7.37 13.96
N TYR A 599 15.21 6.31 14.35
CA TYR A 599 16.06 6.32 15.54
C TYR A 599 17.40 7.01 15.25
N GLU A 600 17.87 7.81 16.21
CA GLU A 600 19.28 8.19 16.24
C GLU A 600 20.11 7.01 16.80
N PRO A 601 21.26 6.65 16.19
CA PRO A 601 22.06 5.54 16.68
C PRO A 601 22.72 5.90 18.02
N ALA A 602 22.75 4.95 18.95
CA ALA A 602 23.31 5.17 20.29
C ALA A 602 24.80 5.54 20.23
N ASN A 603 25.15 6.68 20.84
CA ASN A 603 26.54 7.17 20.97
C ASN A 603 27.26 7.32 19.60
N ALA A 604 26.52 7.44 18.49
CA ALA A 604 27.09 7.52 17.15
C ALA A 604 28.01 8.73 16.96
N GLU A 605 27.80 9.81 17.71
CA GLU A 605 28.64 10.99 17.74
C GLU A 605 30.12 10.69 18.06
N ASN A 606 30.39 9.65 18.86
CA ASN A 606 31.76 9.23 19.20
C ASN A 606 32.51 8.60 18.01
N TYR A 607 31.79 8.31 16.92
CA TYR A 607 32.33 7.66 15.74
C TYR A 607 32.34 8.56 14.51
N VAL A 608 31.93 9.83 14.67
CA VAL A 608 31.96 10.85 13.61
C VAL A 608 33.30 11.57 13.57
N ASP A 609 33.88 11.87 14.74
CA ASP A 609 35.24 12.41 14.84
C ASP A 609 36.22 11.32 15.31
N PHE A 610 37.45 11.35 14.78
CA PHE A 610 38.49 10.37 15.10
C PHE A 610 39.46 10.87 16.17
N THR A 611 39.22 12.06 16.72
CA THR A 611 40.16 12.71 17.64
C THR A 611 40.38 11.83 18.87
N ALA A 612 39.32 11.23 19.44
CA ALA A 612 39.44 10.37 20.60
C ALA A 612 40.31 9.12 20.34
N ALA A 613 40.17 8.51 19.16
CA ALA A 613 40.97 7.35 18.75
C ALA A 613 42.45 7.73 18.57
N VAL A 614 42.72 8.88 17.95
CA VAL A 614 44.09 9.41 17.78
C VAL A 614 44.72 9.73 19.14
N GLU A 615 43.98 10.40 20.03
CA GLU A 615 44.45 10.74 21.37
C GLU A 615 44.67 9.50 22.24
N ALA A 616 43.85 8.45 22.12
CA ALA A 616 44.08 7.18 22.79
C ALA A 616 45.36 6.50 22.27
N ALA A 617 45.63 6.59 20.97
CA ALA A 617 46.80 5.99 20.35
C ALA A 617 48.11 6.76 20.63
N TYR A 618 48.09 8.09 20.71
CA TYR A 618 49.31 8.93 20.76
C TYR A 618 49.39 9.93 21.91
N GLY A 619 48.31 10.12 22.65
CA GLY A 619 48.17 11.19 23.63
C GLY A 619 47.80 12.55 23.00
N THR A 620 47.56 13.54 23.85
CA THR A 620 47.09 14.88 23.46
C THR A 620 48.17 15.81 22.92
N THR A 621 49.42 15.34 22.81
CA THR A 621 50.58 16.12 22.34
C THR A 621 51.09 15.66 20.98
N ILE A 622 50.26 14.95 20.22
CA ILE A 622 50.59 14.57 18.84
C ILE A 622 50.72 15.84 17.98
N ASP A 623 51.61 15.79 16.99
CA ASP A 623 51.77 16.85 16.01
C ASP A 623 50.49 17.03 15.18
N ASP A 624 50.10 18.29 14.92
CA ASP A 624 48.82 18.62 14.26
C ASP A 624 48.76 18.09 12.82
N ASP A 625 49.86 18.13 12.07
CA ASP A 625 49.92 17.60 10.69
C ASP A 625 49.77 16.08 10.72
N LYS A 626 50.48 15.41 11.64
CA LYS A 626 50.36 13.96 11.82
C LYS A 626 48.95 13.55 12.28
N LYS A 627 48.31 14.34 13.15
CA LYS A 627 46.93 14.12 13.57
C LYS A 627 45.99 14.21 12.36
N ALA A 628 46.11 15.27 11.57
CA ALA A 628 45.29 15.48 10.38
C ALA A 628 45.44 14.33 9.36
N ASP A 629 46.66 13.85 9.10
CA ASP A 629 46.91 12.73 8.18
C ASP A 629 46.23 11.43 8.65
N ILE A 630 46.20 11.17 9.96
CA ILE A 630 45.55 9.99 10.54
C ILE A 630 44.02 10.13 10.46
N GLU A 631 43.49 11.31 10.82
CA GLU A 631 42.05 11.58 10.80
C GLU A 631 41.49 11.51 9.37
N ASP A 632 42.20 12.07 8.37
CA ASP A 632 41.83 11.98 6.96
C ASP A 632 41.82 10.52 6.46
N GLY A 633 42.84 9.75 6.85
CA GLY A 633 42.88 8.31 6.55
C GLY A 633 41.70 7.53 7.14
N LEU A 634 41.29 7.85 8.38
CA LEU A 634 40.16 7.19 9.05
C LEU A 634 38.79 7.66 8.53
N ALA A 635 38.67 8.90 8.05
CA ALA A 635 37.42 9.49 7.57
C ALA A 635 36.72 8.65 6.48
N SER A 636 37.50 8.00 5.62
CA SER A 636 36.97 7.09 4.59
C SER A 636 36.28 5.82 5.14
N PHE A 637 36.41 5.54 6.44
CA PHE A 637 35.86 4.36 7.12
C PHE A 637 34.91 4.70 8.27
N ALA A 638 34.45 5.97 8.34
CA ALA A 638 33.52 6.41 9.37
C ALA A 638 32.29 5.48 9.41
N ILE A 639 31.98 4.91 10.57
CA ILE A 639 30.80 4.04 10.72
C ILE A 639 29.51 4.82 10.98
N ALA A 640 29.63 6.11 11.31
CA ALA A 640 28.56 7.08 11.46
C ALA A 640 28.88 8.34 10.64
N LYS A 641 27.84 9.02 10.17
CA LYS A 641 27.93 10.30 9.46
C LYS A 641 27.15 11.36 10.23
N GLU A 642 27.68 12.57 10.23
CA GLU A 642 26.95 13.75 10.68
C GLU A 642 25.95 14.17 9.60
N VAL A 643 24.72 14.47 10.01
CA VAL A 643 23.76 15.18 9.17
C VAL A 643 23.86 16.65 9.49
N THR A 644 24.54 17.39 8.61
CA THR A 644 24.69 18.85 8.75
C THR A 644 23.42 19.55 8.29
N ARG A 645 22.96 20.52 9.09
CA ARG A 645 21.84 21.40 8.80
C ARG A 645 22.32 22.72 8.20
N ALA A 646 21.74 23.10 7.07
CA ALA A 646 21.98 24.36 6.39
C ALA A 646 20.66 25.13 6.25
N PHE A 647 20.68 26.42 6.56
CA PHE A 647 19.54 27.32 6.51
C PHE A 647 19.71 28.37 5.40
N ASN A 648 18.70 28.52 4.55
CA ASN A 648 18.69 29.55 3.52
C ASN A 648 18.12 30.87 4.07
N LEU A 649 18.96 31.90 4.12
CA LEU A 649 18.65 33.23 4.65
C LEU A 649 17.62 34.01 3.81
N VAL A 650 17.37 33.59 2.56
CA VAL A 650 16.46 34.26 1.63
C VAL A 650 15.09 33.57 1.61
N THR A 651 15.06 32.25 1.50
CA THR A 651 13.81 31.48 1.38
C THR A 651 13.27 30.97 2.72
N GLY A 652 14.11 30.95 3.76
CA GLY A 652 13.80 30.32 5.05
C GLY A 652 13.89 28.78 5.02
N ASP A 653 14.33 28.20 3.90
CA ASP A 653 14.39 26.75 3.73
C ASP A 653 15.53 26.11 4.52
N HIS A 654 15.38 24.84 4.87
CA HIS A 654 16.42 24.07 5.51
C HIS A 654 16.73 22.81 4.70
N VAL A 655 18.01 22.48 4.63
CA VAL A 655 18.51 21.24 4.03
C VAL A 655 19.32 20.48 5.08
N TRP A 656 19.13 19.16 5.10
CA TRP A 656 19.88 18.22 5.93
C TRP A 656 20.66 17.30 5.00
N SER A 657 21.98 17.28 5.15
CA SER A 657 22.84 16.51 4.26
C SER A 657 24.05 15.93 4.97
N THR A 658 24.44 14.73 4.55
CA THR A 658 25.71 14.09 4.89
C THR A 658 26.78 14.33 3.82
N ASP A 659 26.44 14.99 2.71
CA ASP A 659 27.33 15.20 1.57
C ASP A 659 28.24 16.41 1.83
N ALA A 660 29.52 16.14 2.07
CA ALA A 660 30.51 17.18 2.34
C ALA A 660 30.70 18.16 1.16
N ALA A 661 30.52 17.71 -0.08
CA ALA A 661 30.60 18.58 -1.26
C ALA A 661 29.36 19.49 -1.37
N GLU A 662 28.17 18.96 -1.08
CA GLU A 662 26.94 19.77 -0.98
C GLU A 662 27.09 20.85 0.10
N ILE A 663 27.48 20.45 1.32
CA ILE A 663 27.69 21.39 2.43
C ILE A 663 28.75 22.44 2.10
N LYS A 664 29.85 22.05 1.44
CA LYS A 664 30.88 22.98 0.98
C LYS A 664 30.36 23.97 -0.06
N ALA A 665 29.52 23.52 -1.00
CA ALA A 665 28.90 24.37 -2.02
C ALA A 665 27.91 25.35 -1.38
N LEU A 666 27.05 24.87 -0.47
CA LEU A 666 26.11 25.71 0.28
C LEU A 666 26.86 26.75 1.10
N LYS A 667 27.93 26.36 1.81
CA LYS A 667 28.76 27.29 2.59
C LYS A 667 29.43 28.38 1.75
N ALA A 668 29.68 28.12 0.46
CA ALA A 668 30.27 29.10 -0.45
C ALA A 668 29.25 30.12 -0.99
N ASP A 669 27.95 29.82 -0.92
CA ASP A 669 26.86 30.70 -1.31
C ASP A 669 26.42 31.58 -0.12
N ALA A 670 26.44 32.89 -0.31
CA ALA A 670 26.08 33.86 0.73
C ALA A 670 24.60 33.79 1.17
N SER A 671 23.76 33.08 0.42
CA SER A 671 22.34 32.86 0.75
C SER A 671 22.15 31.78 1.80
N TRP A 672 23.17 30.99 2.12
CA TRP A 672 23.10 29.87 3.04
C TRP A 672 23.96 30.09 4.29
N SER A 673 23.45 29.62 5.42
CA SER A 673 24.12 29.58 6.71
C SER A 673 24.23 28.13 7.17
N ILE A 674 25.44 27.67 7.47
CA ILE A 674 25.65 26.33 8.03
C ILE A 674 25.46 26.40 9.55
N GLU A 675 24.49 25.64 10.06
CA GLU A 675 24.13 25.65 11.48
C GLU A 675 24.87 24.56 12.29
N GLY A 676 25.47 23.58 11.59
CA GLY A 676 26.25 22.49 12.19
C GLY A 676 25.47 21.18 12.23
N SER A 677 25.88 20.28 13.13
CA SER A 677 25.27 18.95 13.32
C SER A 677 23.84 19.06 13.81
N ALA A 678 22.91 18.40 13.11
CA ALA A 678 21.55 18.22 13.62
C ALA A 678 21.38 16.89 14.36
N PHE A 679 21.95 15.82 13.82
CA PHE A 679 21.91 14.46 14.35
C PHE A 679 22.88 13.58 13.55
N THR A 680 23.05 12.33 13.99
CA THR A 680 23.94 11.34 13.38
C THR A 680 23.19 10.17 12.77
N VAL A 681 23.75 9.58 11.72
CA VAL A 681 23.17 8.45 10.97
C VAL A 681 24.22 7.37 10.68
N PRO A 682 23.84 6.09 10.51
CA PRO A 682 24.80 5.04 10.17
C PRO A 682 25.36 5.24 8.76
N ALA A 683 26.66 4.96 8.57
CA ALA A 683 27.29 5.06 7.25
C ALA A 683 27.03 3.85 6.34
N TYR A 684 26.84 2.65 6.91
CA TYR A 684 26.73 1.40 6.14
C TYR A 684 25.39 0.68 6.32
N ASN A 685 24.93 0.48 7.57
CA ASN A 685 23.92 -0.53 7.88
C ASN A 685 22.52 0.00 8.22
N GLY A 686 22.14 1.20 7.77
CA GLY A 686 20.75 1.68 7.96
C GLY A 686 19.72 0.80 7.25
N LEU A 687 18.55 0.62 7.86
CA LEU A 687 17.48 -0.27 7.39
C LEU A 687 16.46 0.43 6.47
N ARG A 688 16.40 1.76 6.51
CA ARG A 688 15.47 2.57 5.73
C ARG A 688 16.19 3.67 4.97
N ASN A 689 15.69 3.98 3.79
CA ASN A 689 16.11 5.15 3.03
C ASN A 689 15.35 6.38 3.56
N VAL A 690 16.06 7.45 3.88
CA VAL A 690 15.48 8.77 4.12
C VAL A 690 15.51 9.51 2.81
N VAL A 691 14.35 9.76 2.20
CA VAL A 691 14.23 10.39 0.88
C VAL A 691 14.03 11.90 1.05
N ARG A 692 14.78 12.69 0.28
CA ARG A 692 14.60 14.15 0.20
C ARG A 692 13.66 14.50 -0.94
N LEU A 693 12.68 15.33 -0.63
CA LEU A 693 11.72 15.90 -1.57
C LEU A 693 11.86 17.41 -1.60
N TYR A 694 11.70 18.02 -2.77
CA TYR A 694 11.74 19.46 -2.97
C TYR A 694 10.47 19.97 -3.64
N ASN A 695 9.91 21.06 -3.12
CA ASN A 695 8.81 21.77 -3.75
C ASN A 695 9.30 23.15 -4.24
N GLY A 696 9.36 23.31 -5.56
CA GLY A 696 9.85 24.55 -6.18
C GLY A 696 8.90 25.75 -6.07
N GLU A 697 7.60 25.53 -5.86
CA GLU A 697 6.64 26.62 -5.64
C GLU A 697 6.75 27.16 -4.22
N LEU A 698 6.96 26.27 -3.25
CA LEU A 698 7.13 26.63 -1.84
C LEU A 698 8.57 27.01 -1.50
N ASN A 699 9.54 26.65 -2.34
CA ASN A 699 10.98 26.66 -2.04
C ASN A 699 11.29 25.92 -0.73
N ARG A 700 10.79 24.69 -0.59
CA ARG A 700 10.93 23.89 0.64
C ARG A 700 11.45 22.50 0.37
N HIS A 701 12.30 22.01 1.27
CA HIS A 701 12.65 20.59 1.34
C HIS A 701 11.87 19.85 2.44
N LEU A 702 11.64 18.57 2.21
CA LEU A 702 11.06 17.62 3.17
C LEU A 702 11.86 16.32 3.15
N LEU A 703 11.98 15.67 4.31
CA LEU A 703 12.50 14.32 4.44
C LEU A 703 11.34 13.36 4.74
N SER A 704 11.34 12.21 4.07
CA SER A 704 10.36 11.15 4.29
C SER A 704 11.01 9.77 4.25
N VAL A 705 10.60 8.90 5.18
CA VAL A 705 10.96 7.47 5.20
C VAL A 705 9.85 6.56 4.67
N SER A 706 8.73 7.15 4.22
CA SER A 706 7.52 6.41 3.82
C SER A 706 7.29 6.53 2.31
N ASP A 707 7.36 5.40 1.61
CA ASP A 707 7.08 5.35 0.16
C ASP A 707 5.66 5.86 -0.17
N SER A 708 4.70 5.63 0.74
CA SER A 708 3.32 6.13 0.57
C SER A 708 3.22 7.64 0.75
N GLU A 709 3.95 8.21 1.71
CA GLU A 709 3.99 9.67 1.90
C GLU A 709 4.69 10.34 0.71
N GLN A 710 5.82 9.79 0.26
CA GLN A 710 6.51 10.25 -0.94
C GLN A 710 5.56 10.26 -2.15
N ALA A 711 4.81 9.17 -2.35
CA ALA A 711 3.83 9.10 -3.43
C ALA A 711 2.72 10.15 -3.31
N ILE A 712 2.22 10.43 -2.10
CA ILE A 712 1.20 11.47 -1.84
C ILE A 712 1.76 12.88 -2.07
N LEU A 713 3.00 13.13 -1.64
CA LEU A 713 3.66 14.42 -1.82
C LEU A 713 3.99 14.67 -3.29
N GLN A 714 4.39 13.64 -4.03
CA GLN A 714 4.56 13.73 -5.49
C GLN A 714 3.24 14.08 -6.19
N GLN A 715 2.10 13.56 -5.72
CA GLN A 715 0.78 13.99 -6.21
C GLN A 715 0.46 15.47 -5.90
N SER A 716 1.16 16.04 -4.92
CA SER A 716 0.98 17.42 -4.44
C SER A 716 2.07 18.39 -4.92
N GLY A 717 2.81 18.04 -5.98
CA GLY A 717 3.81 18.90 -6.62
C GLY A 717 5.21 18.87 -5.99
N TRP A 718 5.51 17.90 -5.12
CA TRP A 718 6.86 17.68 -4.61
C TRP A 718 7.67 16.79 -5.57
N THR A 719 8.92 17.14 -5.79
CA THR A 719 9.87 16.35 -6.60
C THR A 719 10.74 15.51 -5.66
N VAL A 720 10.83 14.21 -5.90
CA VAL A 720 11.79 13.34 -5.20
C VAL A 720 13.18 13.59 -5.77
N GLU A 721 14.10 14.06 -4.93
CA GLU A 721 15.49 14.35 -5.31
C GLU A 721 16.40 13.12 -5.19
N GLY A 722 16.03 12.16 -4.33
CA GLY A 722 16.76 10.92 -4.10
C GLY A 722 16.81 10.55 -2.62
N VAL A 723 17.58 9.50 -2.30
CA VAL A 723 17.86 9.13 -0.91
C VAL A 723 18.89 10.13 -0.36
N ALA A 724 18.61 10.80 0.75
CA ALA A 724 19.60 11.67 1.40
C ALA A 724 20.65 10.84 2.16
N TYR A 725 20.18 9.84 2.91
CA TYR A 725 21.00 8.92 3.72
C TYR A 725 20.13 7.76 4.22
N LYS A 726 20.75 6.78 4.89
CA LYS A 726 20.04 5.65 5.53
C LYS A 726 19.89 5.86 7.03
N ALA A 727 18.83 5.30 7.60
CA ALA A 727 18.52 5.35 9.04
C ALA A 727 17.90 4.04 9.55
N PHE A 728 17.73 3.91 10.88
CA PHE A 728 17.17 2.73 11.54
C PHE A 728 15.68 2.85 11.85
#